data_AF-A0A3B5ZRQ6-F1
#
_entry.id   AF-A0A3B5ZRQ6-F1
#
_cell.length_a   1.000
_cell.length_b   1.000
_cell.length_c   1.000
_cell.angle_alpha   90.00
_cell.angle_beta   90.00
_cell.angle_gamma   90.00
#
_symmetry.space_group_name_H-M   'P 1'
#
loop_
_entity.id
_entity.type
_entity.pdbx_description
1 polymer ?
#
loop_
_entity_poly.entity_id
_entity_poly.type
_entity_poly.pdbx_seq_one_letter_code
_entity_poly.pdbx_strand_id
1 'polypeptide(L)'
;MQVCGVQLSSATSRWRESWPPFGGSYECAGHSCCISGSQRPLCRVQCCQVPRSTGNVAHLQKEDKYSCVDRSTSYLHVQTLRNFPIEKLYGEVVLVRLDSVLLLDPLGLSSCSLKRTLSTIKYLYKAGGKVLLVTSWDPVLQSVNPVLKSTESFADYMSSLLQVKVIPVNGVPCLTSCKKEERVQNDIILFENLLNFRGENANCNDFSQKLASGAAIFVNDSFSLSHKIRASTVGITRFCYASLAGFHFEEELMQLLKINDTTRRPYIAIIGGSNFLRKAPALHLLASQCDGLFLVGKLSFQIMNGLGIPVSSCLIEKNATKEVLQLIEIAHNRNIPIYYPTDLWCLNSNNNEQLEIFDSAELLSGLISLGWTPVDIGPSTLERISSLLSSYKKILWIGPTSFDLTEEFSVGATQLGQILNKASHNSCDIILVGGAACKAVKGMSDSSSQYTASENESIVWEFLKGRILPGIAALDKSYPYQIPWDDVFSDTTQPLFVDIGSGNGLFLFQMARNWEGLNFLGLEMNEKLVVRCLQDVASAGKRNLYFLSTNATSTFRSIVSSYPGQLTLVSIQCPNPDFNKEQNRWRMVRRMLVEAVADLLQVNGKIYLQSDVESVLLGMKEQFISHGKGQLVVDSDGRMENPFGVVSDWERHVLARGAPMYRTMLRKV
;
A
#
# COMPACT_ATOMS: atom_id res chain seq x y z
N MET A 1 24.73 -57.76 14.42
CA MET A 1 25.35 -58.02 13.10
C MET A 1 25.41 -56.69 12.37
N GLN A 2 26.55 -55.99 12.45
CA GLN A 2 27.60 -55.93 11.42
C GLN A 2 27.11 -55.19 10.15
N VAL A 3 27.39 -53.89 10.03
CA VAL A 3 28.60 -53.28 9.43
C VAL A 3 28.61 -53.41 7.91
N CYS A 4 28.57 -52.27 7.21
CA CYS A 4 29.58 -51.92 6.20
C CYS A 4 29.48 -50.42 5.88
N GLY A 5 30.52 -49.68 6.26
CA GLY A 5 30.80 -48.35 5.74
C GLY A 5 31.79 -48.42 4.58
N VAL A 6 31.88 -47.33 3.81
CA VAL A 6 33.04 -47.01 2.98
C VAL A 6 33.29 -45.50 3.08
N GLN A 7 34.55 -45.16 3.33
CA GLN A 7 35.17 -43.84 3.44
C GLN A 7 36.38 -43.88 2.48
N LEU A 8 36.65 -42.89 1.62
CA LEU A 8 37.72 -41.86 1.68
C LEU A 8 38.08 -41.47 0.23
N SER A 9 38.44 -40.23 -0.13
CA SER A 9 39.76 -39.59 0.08
C SER A 9 39.70 -38.16 -0.54
N SER A 10 39.99 -37.07 0.18
CA SER A 10 41.27 -36.32 0.32
C SER A 10 42.10 -36.05 -0.95
N ALA A 11 42.20 -34.77 -1.32
CA ALA A 11 43.28 -34.23 -2.15
C ALA A 11 43.80 -32.91 -1.55
N THR A 12 45.12 -32.84 -1.33
CA THR A 12 45.89 -31.70 -0.85
C THR A 12 46.89 -31.25 -1.92
N SER A 13 47.01 -29.95 -2.18
CA SER A 13 48.25 -29.25 -2.63
C SER A 13 48.01 -27.73 -2.53
N ARG A 14 48.65 -26.98 -1.63
CA ARG A 14 49.99 -26.32 -1.69
C ARG A 14 50.21 -25.39 -2.89
N TRP A 15 50.17 -24.07 -2.63
CA TRP A 15 51.06 -23.05 -3.20
C TRP A 15 51.43 -22.02 -2.12
N ARG A 16 52.69 -21.59 -2.14
CA ARG A 16 53.40 -20.74 -1.17
C ARG A 16 54.01 -19.54 -1.91
N GLU A 17 54.33 -18.49 -1.15
CA GLU A 17 55.19 -17.30 -1.45
C GLU A 17 54.48 -16.17 -2.22
N SER A 18 54.56 -14.87 -1.89
CA SER A 18 55.59 -14.05 -1.20
C SER A 18 55.05 -12.64 -0.80
N TRP A 19 55.59 -12.02 0.26
CA TRP A 19 55.43 -10.60 0.71
C TRP A 19 56.56 -9.68 0.13
N PRO A 20 56.77 -8.36 0.43
CA PRO A 20 56.13 -7.33 1.32
C PRO A 20 56.06 -5.89 0.65
N PRO A 21 56.20 -4.71 1.35
CA PRO A 21 55.31 -4.02 2.31
C PRO A 21 55.08 -2.50 2.03
N PHE A 22 54.10 -1.87 2.69
CA PHE A 22 54.14 -0.48 3.22
C PHE A 22 53.08 -0.44 4.34
N GLY A 23 53.31 -0.08 5.61
CA GLY A 23 54.26 0.87 6.18
C GLY A 23 53.45 2.05 6.71
N GLY A 24 53.04 2.04 7.99
CA GLY A 24 52.21 3.10 8.57
C GLY A 24 51.73 2.80 9.99
N SER A 25 52.68 2.80 10.93
CA SER A 25 52.50 2.79 12.37
C SER A 25 51.82 4.05 12.89
N TYR A 26 50.91 3.94 13.86
CA TYR A 26 50.88 4.82 15.03
C TYR A 26 50.39 4.06 16.26
N GLU A 27 51.16 4.25 17.32
CA GLU A 27 51.12 3.60 18.63
C GLU A 27 49.87 3.97 19.44
N CYS A 28 49.42 3.05 20.30
CA CYS A 28 48.94 3.42 21.62
C CYS A 28 49.31 2.33 22.63
N ALA A 29 49.96 2.77 23.69
CA ALA A 29 50.67 2.00 24.69
C ALA A 29 49.80 1.00 25.45
N GLY A 30 50.44 -0.11 25.82
CA GLY A 30 49.89 -1.13 26.68
C GLY A 30 49.79 -0.71 28.15
N HIS A 31 48.80 -1.29 28.84
CA HIS A 31 48.99 -1.74 30.20
C HIS A 31 48.43 -3.16 30.33
N SER A 32 49.35 -4.07 30.61
CA SER A 32 49.12 -5.45 31.02
C SER A 32 48.48 -5.50 32.41
N CYS A 33 47.44 -6.31 32.58
CA CYS A 33 47.23 -7.01 33.85
C CYS A 33 46.48 -8.32 33.57
N CYS A 34 47.21 -9.44 33.65
CA CYS A 34 46.65 -10.78 33.64
C CYS A 34 46.10 -11.10 35.03
N ILE A 35 44.79 -11.33 35.16
CA ILE A 35 44.23 -12.15 36.24
C ILE A 35 43.16 -13.06 35.64
N SER A 36 43.37 -14.35 35.83
CA SER A 36 42.48 -15.48 35.55
C SER A 36 41.14 -15.39 36.29
N GLY A 37 40.05 -15.79 35.66
CA GLY A 37 38.80 -16.06 36.38
C GLY A 37 37.60 -16.23 35.46
N SER A 38 37.12 -17.47 35.35
CA SER A 38 35.84 -17.83 34.76
C SER A 38 34.68 -17.03 35.35
N GLN A 39 33.85 -16.37 34.54
CA GLN A 39 32.42 -16.16 34.83
C GLN A 39 31.68 -15.57 33.62
N ARG A 40 30.51 -16.15 33.31
CA ARG A 40 29.55 -15.73 32.27
C ARG A 40 28.87 -14.43 32.70
N PRO A 41 28.65 -13.43 31.83
CA PRO A 41 27.88 -12.25 32.23
C PRO A 41 26.38 -12.52 32.07
N LEU A 42 25.67 -12.48 33.20
CA LEU A 42 24.23 -12.23 33.29
C LEU A 42 24.00 -10.73 33.00
N CYS A 43 23.39 -10.40 31.86
CA CYS A 43 22.87 -9.05 31.64
C CYS A 43 21.54 -8.88 32.39
N ARG A 44 21.60 -8.26 33.56
CA ARG A 44 20.43 -7.71 34.28
C ARG A 44 20.00 -6.42 33.57
N VAL A 45 18.86 -6.45 32.88
CA VAL A 45 18.18 -5.22 32.44
C VAL A 45 17.48 -4.63 33.65
N GLN A 46 17.89 -3.43 34.05
CA GLN A 46 17.35 -2.71 35.20
C GLN A 46 16.01 -2.07 34.81
N CYS A 47 14.96 -2.39 35.57
CA CYS A 47 13.64 -1.79 35.45
C CYS A 47 13.73 -0.33 35.92
N CYS A 48 13.58 0.65 35.03
CA CYS A 48 13.65 2.06 35.40
C CYS A 48 12.33 2.51 36.05
N GLN A 49 12.35 2.68 37.37
CA GLN A 49 11.45 3.60 38.07
C GLN A 49 11.82 5.04 37.71
N VAL A 50 10.79 5.88 37.55
CA VAL A 50 10.86 7.27 37.12
C VAL A 50 11.69 8.13 38.08
N PRO A 51 12.71 8.88 37.62
CA PRO A 51 13.23 10.02 38.35
C PRO A 51 12.68 11.34 37.80
N ARG A 52 12.15 12.17 38.71
CA ARG A 52 11.94 13.61 38.48
C ARG A 52 13.29 14.32 38.62
N SER A 53 13.77 15.00 37.57
CA SER A 53 14.59 16.21 37.73
C SER A 53 14.69 17.00 36.42
N THR A 54 14.49 18.30 36.57
CA THR A 54 14.65 19.40 35.62
C THR A 54 16.08 19.54 35.11
N GLY A 55 16.25 19.79 33.80
CA GLY A 55 17.52 20.20 33.21
C GLY A 55 17.39 20.50 31.72
N ASN A 56 17.47 21.79 31.36
CA ASN A 56 17.59 22.27 29.99
C ASN A 56 18.79 21.64 29.29
N VAL A 57 18.57 20.94 28.16
CA VAL A 57 19.62 20.67 27.17
C VAL A 57 19.02 20.80 25.77
N ALA A 58 19.52 21.80 25.04
CA ALA A 58 19.28 21.99 23.62
C ALA A 58 19.81 20.78 22.83
N HIS A 59 18.96 20.09 22.08
CA HIS A 59 19.38 19.00 21.22
C HIS A 59 19.40 19.43 19.75
N LEU A 60 20.63 19.52 19.24
CA LEU A 60 20.98 19.51 17.82
C LEU A 60 20.27 18.33 17.13
N GLN A 61 19.50 18.65 16.08
CA GLN A 61 18.94 17.67 15.16
C GLN A 61 20.08 16.96 14.42
N LYS A 62 20.41 15.73 14.84
CA LYS A 62 21.08 14.77 13.98
C LYS A 62 20.01 14.18 13.07
N GLU A 63 20.12 14.44 11.77
CA GLU A 63 19.25 13.83 10.77
C GLU A 63 19.43 12.30 10.77
N ASP A 64 18.31 11.59 10.93
CA ASP A 64 18.24 10.13 10.93
C ASP A 64 18.53 9.56 9.54
N LYS A 65 19.63 8.80 9.43
CA LYS A 65 20.07 8.05 8.23
C LYS A 65 19.09 6.96 7.74
N TYR A 66 17.93 6.80 8.40
CA TYR A 66 16.99 5.71 8.17
C TYR A 66 15.55 6.16 7.85
N SER A 67 15.29 7.45 7.60
CA SER A 67 13.95 7.93 7.24
C SER A 67 13.59 7.69 5.75
N CYS A 68 13.73 6.46 5.29
CA CYS A 68 13.22 6.01 3.99
C CYS A 68 11.83 5.37 4.18
N VAL A 69 10.85 6.15 4.64
CA VAL A 69 9.46 5.69 4.77
C VAL A 69 8.66 6.18 3.57
N ASP A 70 8.42 5.25 2.65
CA ASP A 70 7.69 5.46 1.40
C ASP A 70 6.22 5.79 1.70
N ARG A 71 5.77 7.01 1.35
CA ARG A 71 4.36 7.42 1.45
C ARG A 71 3.59 6.81 0.28
N SER A 72 3.26 5.52 0.40
CA SER A 72 2.79 4.65 -0.69
C SER A 72 1.44 5.02 -1.34
N THR A 73 0.70 6.01 -0.84
CA THR A 73 -0.64 6.38 -1.38
C THR A 73 -0.82 7.84 -1.77
N SER A 74 0.17 8.72 -1.57
CA SER A 74 -0.01 10.15 -1.86
C SER A 74 0.05 10.51 -3.35
N TYR A 75 0.07 9.54 -4.26
CA TYR A 75 0.19 9.74 -5.71
C TYR A 75 -0.94 9.13 -6.55
N LEU A 76 -1.86 8.36 -5.96
CA LEU A 76 -3.02 7.81 -6.69
C LEU A 76 -4.11 8.87 -6.77
N HIS A 77 -4.43 9.37 -7.97
CA HIS A 77 -5.52 10.31 -8.16
C HIS A 77 -6.82 9.56 -8.46
N VAL A 78 -7.37 8.94 -7.41
CA VAL A 78 -8.64 8.22 -7.50
C VAL A 78 -9.75 9.20 -7.84
N GLN A 79 -10.41 8.98 -8.98
CA GLN A 79 -11.61 9.75 -9.31
C GLN A 79 -12.77 9.27 -8.46
N THR A 80 -13.48 10.19 -7.81
CA THR A 80 -14.62 9.84 -6.95
C THR A 80 -15.91 10.29 -7.61
N LEU A 81 -17.01 9.60 -7.31
CA LEU A 81 -18.34 9.93 -7.81
C LEU A 81 -18.75 11.37 -7.43
N ARG A 82 -18.29 11.86 -6.27
CA ARG A 82 -18.52 13.22 -5.78
C ARG A 82 -17.90 14.30 -6.68
N ASN A 83 -16.74 14.00 -7.26
CA ASN A 83 -15.97 14.94 -8.09
C ASN A 83 -16.16 14.70 -9.60
N PHE A 84 -17.10 13.82 -9.97
CA PHE A 84 -17.43 13.54 -11.37
C PHE A 84 -18.60 14.44 -11.82
N PRO A 85 -18.54 15.09 -12.99
CA PRO A 85 -19.62 15.93 -13.48
C PRO A 85 -20.92 15.14 -13.61
N ILE A 86 -21.97 15.57 -12.91
CA ILE A 86 -23.24 14.83 -12.85
C ILE A 86 -23.92 14.77 -14.23
N GLU A 87 -23.70 15.76 -15.08
CA GLU A 87 -24.24 15.85 -16.44
C GLU A 87 -23.72 14.72 -17.34
N LYS A 88 -22.51 14.21 -17.05
CA LYS A 88 -21.91 13.07 -17.76
C LYS A 88 -22.47 11.71 -17.35
N LEU A 89 -23.35 11.66 -16.35
CA LEU A 89 -24.02 10.42 -15.93
C LEU A 89 -25.36 10.22 -16.64
N TYR A 90 -25.95 11.29 -17.18
CA TYR A 90 -27.28 11.26 -17.77
C TYR A 90 -27.29 10.42 -19.06
N GLY A 91 -28.16 9.41 -19.12
CA GLY A 91 -28.29 8.52 -20.28
C GLY A 91 -27.19 7.48 -20.43
N GLU A 92 -26.09 7.62 -19.69
CA GLU A 92 -24.97 6.68 -19.69
C GLU A 92 -25.31 5.38 -18.94
N VAL A 93 -24.67 4.30 -19.37
CA VAL A 93 -24.77 3.01 -18.67
C VAL A 93 -23.63 2.90 -17.67
N VAL A 94 -23.99 2.74 -16.40
CA VAL A 94 -23.06 2.75 -15.27
C VAL A 94 -23.09 1.39 -14.58
N LEU A 95 -21.98 0.67 -14.62
CA LEU A 95 -21.82 -0.59 -13.89
C LEU A 95 -21.20 -0.33 -12.52
N VAL A 96 -21.86 -0.79 -11.47
CA VAL A 96 -21.49 -0.61 -10.08
C VAL A 96 -21.11 -1.96 -9.46
N ARG A 97 -19.86 -2.08 -9.01
CA ARG A 97 -19.41 -3.22 -8.22
C ARG A 97 -19.67 -2.95 -6.74
N LEU A 98 -20.56 -3.74 -6.14
CA LEU A 98 -20.93 -3.59 -4.74
C LEU A 98 -20.07 -4.48 -3.83
N ASP A 99 -19.86 -4.02 -2.60
CA ASP A 99 -19.25 -4.81 -1.54
C ASP A 99 -20.28 -5.76 -0.91
N SER A 100 -20.08 -7.07 -1.05
CA SER A 100 -21.02 -8.05 -0.49
C SER A 100 -20.96 -8.14 1.02
N VAL A 101 -19.84 -7.78 1.65
CA VAL A 101 -19.70 -7.80 3.12
C VAL A 101 -20.72 -6.84 3.75
N LEU A 102 -20.96 -5.69 3.11
CA LEU A 102 -21.93 -4.71 3.59
C LEU A 102 -23.39 -5.11 3.38
N LEU A 103 -23.66 -5.87 2.32
CA LEU A 103 -25.03 -6.24 1.93
C LEU A 103 -25.55 -7.45 2.71
N LEU A 104 -24.64 -8.24 3.28
CA LEU A 104 -24.96 -9.51 3.95
C LEU A 104 -24.75 -9.47 5.47
N ASP A 105 -24.33 -8.35 6.04
CA ASP A 105 -24.06 -8.25 7.49
C ASP A 105 -25.36 -8.41 8.32
N PRO A 106 -25.53 -9.54 9.04
CA PRO A 106 -26.75 -9.83 9.78
C PRO A 106 -26.81 -9.11 11.12
N LEU A 107 -25.71 -8.49 11.57
CA LEU A 107 -25.63 -7.82 12.88
C LEU A 107 -26.03 -6.34 12.81
N GLY A 108 -26.47 -5.83 11.64
CA GLY A 108 -26.84 -4.43 11.48
C GLY A 108 -25.68 -3.46 11.72
N LEU A 109 -24.44 -3.96 11.67
CA LEU A 109 -23.27 -3.29 12.18
C LEU A 109 -22.53 -2.50 11.10
N SER A 110 -23.22 -1.79 10.21
CA SER A 110 -22.70 -0.55 9.60
C SER A 110 -23.80 0.26 8.90
N SER A 111 -24.81 0.71 9.65
CA SER A 111 -25.90 1.51 9.08
C SER A 111 -25.40 2.67 8.20
N CYS A 112 -24.26 3.28 8.53
CA CYS A 112 -23.63 4.33 7.72
C CYS A 112 -22.96 3.81 6.43
N SER A 113 -22.26 2.67 6.45
CA SER A 113 -21.59 2.13 5.26
C SER A 113 -22.60 1.60 4.25
N LEU A 114 -23.60 0.82 4.71
CA LEU A 114 -24.71 0.40 3.86
C LEU A 114 -25.48 1.62 3.31
N LYS A 115 -25.76 2.64 4.12
CA LYS A 115 -26.37 3.90 3.65
C LYS A 115 -25.54 4.58 2.55
N ARG A 116 -24.21 4.59 2.66
CA ARG A 116 -23.32 5.15 1.62
C ARG A 116 -23.40 4.35 0.33
N THR A 117 -23.37 3.02 0.39
CA THR A 117 -23.54 2.16 -0.79
C THR A 117 -24.90 2.36 -1.45
N LEU A 118 -25.98 2.41 -0.68
CA LEU A 118 -27.31 2.72 -1.20
C LEU A 118 -27.37 4.15 -1.78
N SER A 119 -26.61 5.10 -1.21
CA SER A 119 -26.49 6.46 -1.74
C SER A 119 -25.76 6.51 -3.07
N THR A 120 -24.73 5.67 -3.28
CA THR A 120 -24.04 5.52 -4.57
C THR A 120 -25.07 5.16 -5.65
N ILE A 121 -25.86 4.12 -5.40
CA ILE A 121 -26.88 3.62 -6.35
C ILE A 121 -27.96 4.70 -6.59
N LYS A 122 -28.51 5.28 -5.52
CA LYS A 122 -29.56 6.31 -5.61
C LYS A 122 -29.07 7.58 -6.32
N TYR A 123 -27.81 7.97 -6.15
CA TYR A 123 -27.24 9.13 -6.81
C TYR A 123 -27.15 8.92 -8.31
N LEU A 124 -26.60 7.78 -8.75
CA LEU A 124 -26.51 7.40 -10.17
C LEU A 124 -27.89 7.31 -10.82
N TYR A 125 -28.85 6.70 -10.11
CA TYR A 125 -30.23 6.58 -10.55
C TYR A 125 -30.89 7.96 -10.76
N LYS A 126 -30.78 8.85 -9.77
CA LYS A 126 -31.35 10.21 -9.83
C LYS A 126 -30.69 11.09 -10.89
N ALA A 127 -29.41 10.86 -11.20
CA ALA A 127 -28.70 11.54 -12.27
C ALA A 127 -29.15 11.11 -13.68
N GLY A 128 -30.04 10.11 -13.79
CA GLY A 128 -30.54 9.60 -15.07
C GLY A 128 -29.62 8.57 -15.72
N GLY A 129 -28.69 7.99 -14.98
CA GLY A 129 -27.84 6.89 -15.45
C GLY A 129 -28.58 5.54 -15.42
N LYS A 130 -28.27 4.67 -16.36
CA LYS A 130 -28.76 3.28 -16.39
C LYS A 130 -27.85 2.41 -15.53
N VAL A 131 -28.32 2.07 -14.33
CA VAL A 131 -27.50 1.42 -13.31
C VAL A 131 -27.53 -0.10 -13.47
N LEU A 132 -26.34 -0.69 -13.63
CA LEU A 132 -26.11 -2.13 -13.61
C LEU A 132 -25.35 -2.49 -12.33
N LEU A 133 -25.82 -3.48 -11.57
CA LEU A 133 -25.21 -3.90 -10.32
C LEU A 133 -24.55 -5.26 -10.49
N VAL A 134 -23.35 -5.41 -9.95
CA VAL A 134 -22.65 -6.69 -9.87
C VAL A 134 -22.11 -6.91 -8.46
N THR A 135 -22.24 -8.13 -7.94
CA THR A 135 -21.63 -8.50 -6.67
C THR A 135 -21.31 -10.00 -6.56
N SER A 136 -20.66 -10.41 -5.47
CA SER A 136 -20.26 -11.79 -5.17
C SER A 136 -20.72 -12.16 -3.78
N TRP A 137 -21.63 -13.11 -3.62
CA TRP A 137 -22.12 -13.51 -2.28
C TRP A 137 -22.06 -15.01 -2.08
N ASP A 138 -21.79 -15.46 -0.85
CA ASP A 138 -21.83 -16.87 -0.50
C ASP A 138 -23.24 -17.23 0.00
N PRO A 139 -23.98 -18.13 -0.68
CA PRO A 139 -25.31 -18.55 -0.26
C PRO A 139 -25.30 -19.54 0.93
N VAL A 140 -24.16 -20.15 1.26
CA VAL A 140 -24.02 -21.19 2.30
C VAL A 140 -23.74 -20.58 3.68
N LEU A 141 -23.05 -19.44 3.75
CA LEU A 141 -22.68 -18.77 5.00
C LEU A 141 -23.81 -17.96 5.66
N GLN A 142 -25.02 -17.97 5.10
CA GLN A 142 -26.14 -17.15 5.56
C GLN A 142 -27.00 -17.91 6.58
N SER A 143 -26.57 -17.90 7.85
CA SER A 143 -27.33 -18.45 8.97
C SER A 143 -28.45 -17.53 9.50
N VAL A 144 -28.59 -16.33 8.93
CA VAL A 144 -29.54 -15.30 9.40
C VAL A 144 -30.37 -14.76 8.23
N ASN A 145 -31.64 -14.49 8.49
CA ASN A 145 -32.68 -14.02 7.57
C ASN A 145 -32.34 -12.59 7.04
N PRO A 146 -32.46 -12.27 5.74
CA PRO A 146 -33.01 -13.09 4.65
C PRO A 146 -32.02 -14.11 4.07
N VAL A 147 -32.53 -15.30 3.73
CA VAL A 147 -31.74 -16.34 3.05
C VAL A 147 -31.68 -16.04 1.54
N LEU A 148 -30.59 -15.43 1.09
CA LEU A 148 -30.36 -15.01 -0.29
C LEU A 148 -29.79 -16.17 -1.12
N LYS A 149 -30.66 -17.10 -1.52
CA LYS A 149 -30.29 -18.30 -2.31
C LYS A 149 -30.13 -18.06 -3.81
N SER A 150 -30.71 -16.99 -4.35
CA SER A 150 -30.70 -16.73 -5.79
C SER A 150 -30.55 -15.23 -6.11
N THR A 151 -30.32 -14.92 -7.38
CA THR A 151 -30.23 -13.53 -7.87
C THR A 151 -31.56 -12.80 -7.71
N GLU A 152 -32.69 -13.50 -7.86
CA GLU A 152 -34.04 -12.95 -7.66
C GLU A 152 -34.27 -12.52 -6.21
N SER A 153 -33.97 -13.39 -5.23
CA SER A 153 -34.17 -13.02 -3.83
C SER A 153 -33.24 -11.89 -3.39
N PHE A 154 -32.05 -11.80 -3.97
CA PHE A 154 -31.15 -10.66 -3.76
C PHE A 154 -31.71 -9.36 -4.38
N ALA A 155 -32.29 -9.43 -5.58
CA ALA A 155 -32.92 -8.29 -6.24
C ALA A 155 -34.14 -7.79 -5.46
N ASP A 156 -34.98 -8.68 -4.91
CA ASP A 156 -36.11 -8.33 -4.05
C ASP A 156 -35.63 -7.61 -2.78
N TYR A 157 -34.58 -8.15 -2.14
CA TYR A 157 -33.97 -7.52 -0.98
C TYR A 157 -33.44 -6.12 -1.31
N MET A 158 -32.67 -5.97 -2.39
CA MET A 158 -32.16 -4.67 -2.83
C MET A 158 -33.29 -3.71 -3.21
N SER A 159 -34.37 -4.19 -3.81
CA SER A 159 -35.55 -3.38 -4.13
C SER A 159 -36.18 -2.80 -2.86
N SER A 160 -36.29 -3.61 -1.80
CA SER A 160 -36.81 -3.16 -0.51
C SER A 160 -35.94 -2.08 0.15
N LEU A 161 -34.60 -2.19 0.04
CA LEU A 161 -33.66 -1.21 0.59
C LEU A 161 -33.64 0.10 -0.21
N LEU A 162 -33.71 -0.02 -1.53
CA LEU A 162 -33.63 1.13 -2.43
C LEU A 162 -34.96 1.86 -2.55
N GLN A 163 -36.10 1.18 -2.32
CA GLN A 163 -37.44 1.66 -2.65
C GLN A 163 -37.58 1.97 -4.14
N VAL A 164 -36.86 1.20 -4.97
CA VAL A 164 -36.80 1.27 -6.43
C VAL A 164 -36.73 -0.16 -6.93
N LYS A 165 -37.40 -0.48 -8.03
CA LYS A 165 -37.41 -1.83 -8.60
C LYS A 165 -36.02 -2.21 -9.12
N VAL A 166 -35.53 -3.36 -8.66
CA VAL A 166 -34.30 -4.00 -9.16
C VAL A 166 -34.69 -5.25 -9.93
N ILE A 167 -34.26 -5.34 -11.20
CA ILE A 167 -34.53 -6.46 -12.09
C ILE A 167 -33.35 -7.44 -12.05
N PRO A 168 -33.56 -8.70 -11.64
CA PRO A 168 -32.53 -9.74 -11.73
C PRO A 168 -32.33 -10.20 -13.18
N VAL A 169 -31.08 -10.39 -13.59
CA VAL A 169 -30.68 -10.95 -14.89
C VAL A 169 -29.72 -12.11 -14.66
N ASN A 170 -30.19 -13.31 -14.96
CA ASN A 170 -29.41 -14.54 -14.81
C ASN A 170 -28.52 -14.80 -16.02
N GLY A 171 -27.42 -15.53 -15.81
CA GLY A 171 -26.47 -15.90 -16.85
C GLY A 171 -25.24 -14.99 -16.89
N VAL A 172 -24.49 -15.02 -18.01
CA VAL A 172 -23.24 -14.26 -18.12
C VAL A 172 -23.52 -12.75 -17.99
N PRO A 173 -22.87 -12.04 -17.04
CA PRO A 173 -23.05 -10.60 -16.87
C PRO A 173 -22.59 -9.86 -18.13
N CYS A 174 -23.55 -9.31 -18.88
CA CYS A 174 -23.31 -8.54 -20.10
C CYS A 174 -24.60 -7.83 -20.49
N LEU A 175 -24.56 -6.59 -20.97
CA LEU A 175 -25.78 -5.90 -21.40
C LEU A 175 -26.50 -6.60 -22.57
N THR A 176 -25.79 -7.41 -23.36
CA THR A 176 -26.38 -8.19 -24.46
C THR A 176 -27.24 -9.36 -23.99
N SER A 177 -27.14 -9.78 -22.71
CA SER A 177 -28.02 -10.82 -22.17
C SER A 177 -29.38 -10.28 -21.71
N CYS A 178 -29.52 -8.95 -21.54
CA CYS A 178 -30.80 -8.31 -21.22
C CYS A 178 -31.74 -8.29 -22.43
N LYS A 179 -33.00 -8.69 -22.25
CA LYS A 179 -34.03 -8.64 -23.31
C LYS A 179 -34.36 -7.19 -23.67
N LYS A 180 -34.81 -6.94 -24.91
CA LYS A 180 -35.22 -5.59 -25.35
C LYS A 180 -36.37 -5.02 -24.50
N GLU A 181 -37.26 -5.87 -23.98
CA GLU A 181 -38.36 -5.46 -23.10
C GLU A 181 -37.90 -5.05 -21.68
N GLU A 182 -36.77 -5.60 -21.19
CA GLU A 182 -36.16 -5.26 -19.88
C GLU A 182 -35.40 -3.92 -19.92
N ARG A 183 -35.24 -3.33 -21.12
CA ARG A 183 -34.56 -2.05 -21.35
C ARG A 183 -35.51 -0.85 -21.29
N VAL A 184 -36.77 -1.06 -20.93
CA VAL A 184 -37.78 0.00 -20.88
C VAL A 184 -37.77 0.67 -19.50
N GLN A 185 -37.39 1.94 -19.50
CA GLN A 185 -37.61 2.99 -18.49
C GLN A 185 -36.98 2.78 -17.09
N ASN A 186 -35.80 3.38 -16.87
CA ASN A 186 -35.21 3.69 -15.55
C ASN A 186 -35.34 2.60 -14.47
N ASP A 187 -35.21 1.32 -14.79
CA ASP A 187 -35.10 0.24 -13.79
C ASP A 187 -33.61 -0.08 -13.54
N ILE A 188 -33.29 -0.52 -12.31
CA ILE A 188 -31.93 -0.92 -11.92
C ILE A 188 -31.77 -2.41 -12.24
N ILE A 189 -30.68 -2.82 -12.88
CA ILE A 189 -30.44 -4.22 -13.24
C ILE A 189 -29.43 -4.83 -12.27
N LEU A 190 -29.67 -6.04 -11.77
CA LEU A 190 -28.73 -6.84 -11.00
C LEU A 190 -28.32 -8.08 -11.79
N PHE A 191 -27.03 -8.25 -12.05
CA PHE A 191 -26.52 -9.45 -12.70
C PHE A 191 -26.27 -10.60 -11.72
N GLU A 192 -26.19 -11.80 -12.29
CA GLU A 192 -25.83 -13.06 -11.62
C GLU A 192 -24.59 -12.96 -10.72
N ASN A 193 -24.59 -13.77 -9.66
CA ASN A 193 -23.53 -13.85 -8.67
C ASN A 193 -22.17 -14.15 -9.32
N LEU A 194 -21.22 -13.21 -9.18
CA LEU A 194 -19.91 -13.34 -9.82
C LEU A 194 -19.08 -14.53 -9.31
N LEU A 195 -19.40 -15.12 -8.15
CA LEU A 195 -18.74 -16.34 -7.67
C LEU A 195 -18.93 -17.54 -8.62
N ASN A 196 -20.00 -17.54 -9.42
CA ASN A 196 -20.30 -18.61 -10.36
C ASN A 196 -19.35 -18.60 -11.58
N PHE A 197 -18.53 -17.57 -11.75
CA PHE A 197 -17.66 -17.39 -12.92
C PHE A 197 -16.19 -17.50 -12.55
N ARG A 198 -15.51 -18.55 -13.05
CA ARG A 198 -14.06 -18.72 -12.86
C ARG A 198 -13.24 -17.54 -13.41
N GLY A 199 -13.75 -16.87 -14.45
CA GLY A 199 -13.14 -15.69 -15.06
C GLY A 199 -12.98 -14.50 -14.11
N GLU A 200 -13.82 -14.40 -13.07
CA GLU A 200 -13.75 -13.35 -12.05
C GLU A 200 -12.47 -13.46 -11.22
N ASN A 201 -12.21 -14.66 -10.67
CA ASN A 201 -11.02 -14.93 -9.86
C ASN A 201 -9.73 -14.87 -10.69
N ALA A 202 -9.79 -15.28 -11.95
CA ALA A 202 -8.65 -15.31 -12.86
C ALA A 202 -8.32 -13.95 -13.49
N ASN A 203 -9.13 -12.90 -13.24
CA ASN A 203 -9.01 -11.61 -13.92
C ASN A 203 -8.94 -11.76 -15.45
N CYS A 204 -9.81 -12.62 -16.00
CA CYS A 204 -9.80 -12.97 -17.41
C CYS A 204 -10.18 -11.76 -18.28
N ASN A 205 -9.38 -11.47 -19.32
CA ASN A 205 -9.60 -10.34 -20.21
C ASN A 205 -10.95 -10.42 -20.94
N ASP A 206 -11.28 -11.57 -21.52
CA ASP A 206 -12.54 -11.79 -22.25
C ASP A 206 -13.76 -11.66 -21.33
N PHE A 207 -13.63 -12.13 -20.09
CA PHE A 207 -14.71 -11.97 -19.10
C PHE A 207 -14.87 -10.51 -18.68
N SER A 208 -13.76 -9.79 -18.49
CA SER A 208 -13.77 -8.36 -18.16
C SER A 208 -14.38 -7.51 -19.29
N GLN A 209 -14.08 -7.84 -20.55
CA GLN A 209 -14.66 -7.18 -21.71
C GLN A 209 -16.16 -7.46 -21.84
N LYS A 210 -16.59 -8.71 -21.60
CA LYS A 210 -18.03 -9.07 -21.55
C LYS A 210 -18.75 -8.32 -20.44
N LEU A 211 -18.14 -8.24 -19.26
CA LEU A 211 -18.69 -7.51 -18.10
C LEU A 211 -18.87 -6.03 -18.41
N ALA A 212 -17.89 -5.40 -19.06
CA ALA A 212 -17.95 -4.00 -19.47
C ALA A 212 -18.82 -3.75 -20.72
N SER A 213 -19.26 -4.78 -21.43
CA SER A 213 -19.94 -4.64 -22.71
C SER A 213 -21.24 -3.86 -22.55
N GLY A 214 -21.25 -2.64 -23.09
CA GLY A 214 -22.37 -1.70 -23.02
C GLY A 214 -22.36 -0.81 -21.77
N ALA A 215 -21.40 -0.95 -20.86
CA ALA A 215 -21.18 -0.06 -19.72
C ALA A 215 -20.07 0.94 -20.02
N ALA A 216 -20.42 2.21 -20.03
CA ALA A 216 -19.48 3.29 -20.36
C ALA A 216 -18.67 3.71 -19.11
N ILE A 217 -19.34 3.73 -17.95
CA ILE A 217 -18.76 4.12 -16.66
C ILE A 217 -18.72 2.90 -15.73
N PHE A 218 -17.60 2.73 -15.05
CA PHE A 218 -17.45 1.79 -13.94
C PHE A 218 -17.39 2.54 -12.62
N VAL A 219 -18.15 2.09 -11.63
CA VAL A 219 -18.08 2.57 -10.24
C VAL A 219 -17.71 1.40 -9.36
N ASN A 220 -16.53 1.46 -8.74
CA ASN A 220 -16.14 0.49 -7.72
C ASN A 220 -16.59 0.99 -6.35
N ASP A 221 -17.55 0.30 -5.76
CA ASP A 221 -18.00 0.51 -4.38
C ASP A 221 -17.71 -0.73 -3.51
N SER A 222 -16.73 -1.55 -3.92
CA SER A 222 -16.28 -2.78 -3.23
C SER A 222 -14.88 -2.62 -2.63
N PHE A 223 -14.78 -1.80 -1.58
CA PHE A 223 -13.49 -1.52 -0.98
C PHE A 223 -12.82 -2.80 -0.44
N SER A 224 -13.58 -3.73 0.18
CA SER A 224 -13.09 -4.97 0.78
C SER A 224 -12.29 -5.89 -0.18
N LEU A 225 -12.50 -5.72 -1.49
CA LEU A 225 -11.83 -6.46 -2.55
C LEU A 225 -10.63 -5.73 -3.17
N SER A 226 -10.30 -4.51 -2.70
CA SER A 226 -9.26 -3.67 -3.29
C SER A 226 -7.85 -4.28 -3.26
N HIS A 227 -7.59 -5.20 -2.34
CA HIS A 227 -6.32 -5.93 -2.25
C HIS A 227 -6.24 -7.13 -3.20
N LYS A 228 -7.33 -7.49 -3.89
CA LYS A 228 -7.42 -8.64 -4.80
C LYS A 228 -7.52 -8.16 -6.25
N ILE A 229 -6.84 -8.87 -7.14
CA ILE A 229 -6.97 -8.67 -8.58
C ILE A 229 -8.15 -9.50 -9.06
N ARG A 230 -9.22 -8.85 -9.52
CA ARG A 230 -10.42 -9.49 -10.07
C ARG A 230 -10.83 -8.84 -11.39
N ALA A 231 -11.58 -9.58 -12.20
CA ALA A 231 -12.17 -9.03 -13.42
C ALA A 231 -13.08 -7.84 -13.10
N SER A 232 -13.96 -7.98 -12.10
CA SER A 232 -14.93 -6.93 -11.72
C SER A 232 -14.38 -5.77 -10.88
N THR A 233 -13.10 -5.79 -10.48
CA THR A 233 -12.47 -4.72 -9.69
C THR A 233 -11.27 -4.08 -10.38
N VAL A 234 -10.56 -4.84 -11.24
CA VAL A 234 -9.33 -4.40 -11.93
C VAL A 234 -9.44 -4.60 -13.43
N GLY A 235 -9.87 -5.76 -13.91
CA GLY A 235 -9.91 -6.06 -15.35
C GLY A 235 -10.88 -5.16 -16.12
N ILE A 236 -12.04 -4.90 -15.54
CA ILE A 236 -13.13 -4.12 -16.15
C ILE A 236 -12.74 -2.67 -16.45
N THR A 237 -11.86 -2.07 -15.63
CA THR A 237 -11.48 -0.65 -15.76
C THR A 237 -10.79 -0.34 -17.08
N ARG A 238 -10.29 -1.37 -17.77
CA ARG A 238 -9.67 -1.26 -19.10
C ARG A 238 -10.66 -0.97 -20.23
N PHE A 239 -11.94 -1.24 -20.00
CA PHE A 239 -12.99 -1.23 -21.02
C PHE A 239 -14.05 -0.15 -20.79
N CYS A 240 -13.96 0.59 -19.69
CA CYS A 240 -14.83 1.72 -19.38
C CYS A 240 -14.06 3.03 -19.57
N TYR A 241 -14.71 4.07 -20.09
CA TYR A 241 -14.05 5.36 -20.32
C TYR A 241 -13.76 6.10 -19.01
N ALA A 242 -14.52 5.82 -17.95
CA ALA A 242 -14.32 6.35 -16.61
C ALA A 242 -14.45 5.25 -15.56
N SER A 243 -13.55 5.26 -14.59
CA SER A 243 -13.56 4.36 -13.42
C SER A 243 -13.54 5.20 -12.15
N LEU A 244 -14.58 5.07 -11.33
CA LEU A 244 -14.85 5.94 -10.20
C LEU A 244 -14.92 5.15 -8.89
N ALA A 245 -14.49 5.76 -7.79
CA ALA A 245 -14.82 5.30 -6.45
C ALA A 245 -16.26 5.71 -6.10
N GLY A 246 -17.07 4.75 -5.63
CA GLY A 246 -18.36 5.01 -5.01
C GLY A 246 -18.21 5.70 -3.64
N PHE A 247 -19.32 6.09 -3.01
CA PHE A 247 -19.26 6.85 -1.75
C PHE A 247 -18.76 6.01 -0.56
N HIS A 248 -19.06 4.71 -0.53
CA HIS A 248 -18.50 3.85 0.51
C HIS A 248 -17.00 3.66 0.29
N PHE A 249 -16.59 3.40 -0.96
CA PHE A 249 -15.18 3.27 -1.31
C PHE A 249 -14.38 4.54 -1.00
N GLU A 250 -14.90 5.71 -1.37
CA GLU A 250 -14.28 7.01 -1.09
C GLU A 250 -14.03 7.20 0.42
N GLU A 251 -15.03 6.89 1.26
CA GLU A 251 -14.90 6.99 2.71
C GLU A 251 -13.80 6.06 3.23
N GLU A 252 -13.84 4.77 2.89
CA GLU A 252 -12.83 3.79 3.36
C GLU A 252 -11.43 4.16 2.88
N LEU A 253 -11.29 4.67 1.65
CA LEU A 253 -10.02 5.19 1.14
C LEU A 253 -9.50 6.33 2.01
N MET A 254 -10.35 7.29 2.39
CA MET A 254 -9.96 8.39 3.27
C MET A 254 -9.52 7.90 4.65
N GLN A 255 -10.19 6.88 5.20
CA GLN A 255 -9.79 6.25 6.46
C GLN A 255 -8.43 5.56 6.35
N LEU A 256 -8.19 4.84 5.25
CA LEU A 256 -6.91 4.21 4.97
C LEU A 256 -5.78 5.25 4.87
N LEU A 257 -6.03 6.38 4.21
CA LEU A 257 -5.07 7.49 4.12
C LEU A 257 -4.76 8.10 5.49
N LYS A 258 -5.75 8.23 6.37
CA LYS A 258 -5.54 8.70 7.76
C LYS A 258 -4.61 7.80 8.54
N ILE A 259 -4.61 6.48 8.34
CA ILE A 259 -3.70 5.55 9.04
C ILE A 259 -2.23 5.94 8.80
N ASN A 260 -1.88 6.29 7.55
CA ASN A 260 -0.52 6.66 7.15
C ASN A 260 -0.18 8.14 7.47
N ASP A 261 -1.16 8.96 7.85
CA ASP A 261 -0.92 10.34 8.26
C ASP A 261 -0.16 10.39 9.60
N THR A 262 1.04 10.96 9.59
CA THR A 262 1.90 11.07 10.79
C THR A 262 1.99 12.50 11.32
N THR A 263 1.09 13.39 10.92
CA THR A 263 1.04 14.79 11.39
C THR A 263 0.69 14.91 12.87
N ARG A 264 -0.16 14.02 13.39
CA ARG A 264 -0.60 14.00 14.80
C ARG A 264 0.34 13.09 15.62
N ARG A 265 1.22 13.70 16.40
CA ARG A 265 2.16 13.02 17.31
C ARG A 265 2.03 13.51 18.76
N PRO A 266 2.29 12.66 19.78
CA PRO A 266 2.78 11.29 19.66
C PRO A 266 1.73 10.31 19.09
N TYR A 267 2.18 9.32 18.32
CA TYR A 267 1.37 8.30 17.64
C TYR A 267 1.68 6.88 18.18
N ILE A 268 0.69 6.21 18.77
CA ILE A 268 0.81 4.81 19.24
C ILE A 268 -0.06 3.87 18.41
N ALA A 269 0.46 2.66 18.16
CA ALA A 269 -0.31 1.57 17.58
C ALA A 269 -0.50 0.42 18.60
N ILE A 270 -1.75 0.07 18.89
CA ILE A 270 -2.17 -1.12 19.63
C ILE A 270 -2.50 -2.21 18.61
N ILE A 271 -1.81 -3.34 18.68
CA ILE A 271 -1.86 -4.35 17.61
C ILE A 271 -2.10 -5.73 18.22
N GLY A 272 -3.19 -6.35 17.78
CA GLY A 272 -3.69 -7.61 18.31
C GLY A 272 -3.75 -8.78 17.31
N GLY A 273 -4.31 -9.88 17.80
CA GLY A 273 -4.51 -11.13 17.07
C GLY A 273 -3.30 -12.05 17.06
N SER A 274 -3.16 -12.79 15.95
CA SER A 274 -2.15 -13.84 15.76
C SER A 274 -1.42 -13.69 14.42
N ASN A 275 -0.59 -14.69 14.04
CA ASN A 275 0.15 -14.76 12.78
C ASN A 275 1.17 -13.62 12.60
N PHE A 276 2.12 -13.52 13.53
CA PHE A 276 3.19 -12.54 13.53
C PHE A 276 3.98 -12.55 12.22
N LEU A 277 4.34 -13.72 11.69
CA LEU A 277 5.17 -13.82 10.48
C LEU A 277 4.50 -13.13 9.28
N ARG A 278 3.18 -13.32 9.13
CA ARG A 278 2.41 -12.70 8.04
C ARG A 278 2.28 -11.17 8.21
N LYS A 279 2.32 -10.69 9.46
CA LYS A 279 2.18 -9.26 9.82
C LYS A 279 3.53 -8.54 9.90
N ALA A 280 4.65 -9.24 9.98
CA ALA A 280 5.98 -8.66 10.22
C ALA A 280 6.32 -7.46 9.32
N PRO A 281 6.14 -7.48 7.98
CA PRO A 281 6.49 -6.31 7.17
C PRO A 281 5.65 -5.07 7.51
N ALA A 282 4.39 -5.26 7.91
CA ALA A 282 3.53 -4.16 8.37
C ALA A 282 3.93 -3.67 9.76
N LEU A 283 4.31 -4.58 10.65
CA LEU A 283 4.84 -4.22 11.98
C LEU A 283 6.12 -3.41 11.86
N HIS A 284 7.03 -3.79 10.96
CA HIS A 284 8.25 -3.03 10.68
C HIS A 284 7.95 -1.62 10.17
N LEU A 285 6.98 -1.48 9.26
CA LEU A 285 6.54 -0.15 8.79
C LEU A 285 5.96 0.67 9.95
N LEU A 286 5.05 0.11 10.76
CA LEU A 286 4.49 0.80 11.91
C LEU A 286 5.59 1.19 12.91
N ALA A 287 6.54 0.29 13.19
CA ALA A 287 7.69 0.56 14.04
C ALA A 287 8.61 1.66 13.50
N SER A 288 8.58 1.94 12.20
CA SER A 288 9.29 3.06 11.57
C SER A 288 8.51 4.39 11.60
N GLN A 289 7.18 4.33 11.83
CA GLN A 289 6.28 5.48 11.76
C GLN A 289 5.81 5.97 13.14
N CYS A 290 5.43 5.04 14.02
CA CYS A 290 4.87 5.31 15.33
C CYS A 290 5.94 5.75 16.33
N ASP A 291 5.48 6.36 17.43
CA ASP A 291 6.25 6.75 18.60
C ASP A 291 6.13 5.72 19.74
N GLY A 292 5.33 4.67 19.56
CA GLY A 292 5.20 3.55 20.48
C GLY A 292 4.35 2.42 19.89
N LEU A 293 4.60 1.19 20.32
CA LEU A 293 3.84 0.00 19.93
C LEU A 293 3.32 -0.73 21.17
N PHE A 294 2.07 -1.18 21.15
CA PHE A 294 1.50 -2.04 22.18
C PHE A 294 0.99 -3.31 21.53
N LEU A 295 1.63 -4.45 21.81
CA LEU A 295 1.26 -5.73 21.21
C LEU A 295 0.37 -6.49 22.19
N VAL A 296 -0.79 -6.95 21.74
CA VAL A 296 -1.77 -7.72 22.51
C VAL A 296 -2.11 -9.02 21.77
N GLY A 297 -2.89 -9.91 22.39
CA GLY A 297 -3.15 -11.23 21.84
C GLY A 297 -1.86 -12.05 21.66
N LYS A 298 -1.90 -13.09 20.85
CA LYS A 298 -0.75 -14.00 20.61
C LYS A 298 0.50 -13.31 20.08
N LEU A 299 0.38 -12.13 19.48
CA LEU A 299 1.53 -11.32 19.05
C LEU A 299 2.40 -10.88 20.23
N SER A 300 1.79 -10.61 21.41
CA SER A 300 2.55 -10.21 22.59
C SER A 300 3.50 -11.32 23.05
N PHE A 301 3.08 -12.59 23.00
CA PHE A 301 3.92 -13.73 23.35
C PHE A 301 5.15 -13.88 22.46
N GLN A 302 5.04 -13.54 21.16
CA GLN A 302 6.20 -13.54 20.28
C GLN A 302 7.23 -12.49 20.73
N ILE A 303 6.77 -11.28 21.04
CA ILE A 303 7.62 -10.19 21.54
C ILE A 303 8.25 -10.53 22.89
N MET A 304 7.46 -11.04 23.84
CA MET A 304 7.95 -11.43 25.17
C MET A 304 9.07 -12.45 25.05
N ASN A 305 8.91 -13.47 24.20
CA ASN A 305 9.96 -14.43 23.90
C ASN A 305 11.20 -13.78 23.25
N GLY A 306 11.02 -12.85 22.32
CA GLY A 306 12.12 -12.08 21.72
C GLY A 306 12.89 -11.20 22.71
N LEU A 307 12.22 -10.74 23.78
CA LEU A 307 12.83 -10.00 24.89
C LEU A 307 13.46 -10.91 25.96
N GLY A 308 13.43 -12.23 25.77
CA GLY A 308 14.04 -13.20 26.67
C GLY A 308 13.14 -13.67 27.83
N ILE A 309 11.84 -13.35 27.80
CA ILE A 309 10.88 -13.90 28.76
C ILE A 309 10.59 -15.37 28.35
N PRO A 310 10.67 -16.34 29.26
CA PRO A 310 10.32 -17.72 28.96
C PRO A 310 8.85 -17.83 28.52
N VAL A 311 8.61 -18.33 27.31
CA VAL A 311 7.26 -18.59 26.78
C VAL A 311 7.19 -20.04 26.32
N SER A 312 6.08 -20.72 26.62
CA SER A 312 5.85 -22.10 26.16
C SER A 312 5.90 -22.20 24.64
N SER A 313 6.57 -23.23 24.12
CA SER A 313 6.76 -23.44 22.69
C SER A 313 5.46 -23.61 21.91
N CYS A 314 4.37 -24.04 22.57
CA CYS A 314 3.05 -24.15 21.94
C CYS A 314 2.41 -22.80 21.60
N LEU A 315 2.83 -21.72 22.27
CA LEU A 315 2.35 -20.36 22.03
C LEU A 315 3.24 -19.57 21.05
N ILE A 316 4.40 -20.12 20.68
CA ILE A 316 5.36 -19.48 19.78
C ILE A 316 5.10 -19.92 18.34
N GLU A 317 5.02 -18.94 17.45
CA GLU A 317 4.85 -19.19 16.03
C GLU A 317 6.16 -19.65 15.40
N LYS A 318 6.10 -20.77 14.68
CA LYS A 318 7.27 -21.33 13.99
C LYS A 318 7.81 -20.31 12.98
N ASN A 319 9.13 -20.14 12.96
CA ASN A 319 9.88 -19.25 12.06
C ASN A 319 9.65 -17.73 12.27
N ALA A 320 8.87 -17.30 13.27
CA ALA A 320 8.64 -15.88 13.53
C ALA A 320 9.81 -15.20 14.27
N THR A 321 10.68 -15.95 14.96
CA THR A 321 11.74 -15.40 15.84
C THR A 321 12.64 -14.37 15.16
N LYS A 322 13.05 -14.62 13.92
CA LYS A 322 13.92 -13.69 13.17
C LYS A 322 13.23 -12.33 12.98
N GLU A 323 11.96 -12.35 12.57
CA GLU A 323 11.18 -11.14 12.35
C GLU A 323 10.88 -10.41 13.67
N VAL A 324 10.65 -11.13 14.76
CA VAL A 324 10.47 -10.54 16.09
C VAL A 324 11.71 -9.78 16.53
N LEU A 325 12.89 -10.38 16.40
CA LEU A 325 14.15 -9.75 16.77
C LEU A 325 14.42 -8.50 15.93
N GLN A 326 14.11 -8.55 14.63
CA GLN A 326 14.21 -7.37 13.77
C GLN A 326 13.27 -6.25 14.20
N LEU A 327 12.03 -6.56 14.59
CA LEU A 327 11.08 -5.56 15.09
C LEU A 327 11.60 -4.89 16.37
N ILE A 328 12.15 -5.67 17.30
CA ILE A 328 12.75 -5.18 18.55
C ILE A 328 13.96 -4.29 18.25
N GLU A 329 14.80 -4.70 17.30
CA GLU A 329 15.97 -3.93 16.87
C GLU A 329 15.57 -2.58 16.25
N ILE A 330 14.57 -2.56 15.35
CA ILE A 330 14.04 -1.32 14.76
C ILE A 330 13.53 -0.38 15.86
N ALA A 331 12.76 -0.93 16.81
CA ALA A 331 12.22 -0.13 17.91
C ALA A 331 13.32 0.44 18.83
N HIS A 332 14.32 -0.38 19.16
CA HIS A 332 15.48 0.04 19.95
C HIS A 332 16.28 1.14 19.22
N ASN A 333 16.57 0.96 17.93
CA ASN A 333 17.32 1.93 17.13
C ASN A 333 16.59 3.28 17.00
N ARG A 334 15.25 3.27 16.98
CA ARG A 334 14.43 4.48 16.96
C ARG A 334 14.07 5.01 18.35
N ASN A 335 14.51 4.34 19.41
CA ASN A 335 14.16 4.65 20.79
C ASN A 335 12.64 4.76 21.04
N ILE A 336 11.86 3.86 20.42
CA ILE A 336 10.41 3.78 20.65
C ILE A 336 10.10 2.62 21.61
N PRO A 337 9.20 2.81 22.58
CA PRO A 337 8.81 1.77 23.51
C PRO A 337 7.95 0.70 22.84
N ILE A 338 8.22 -0.56 23.18
CA ILE A 338 7.36 -1.71 22.91
C ILE A 338 6.71 -2.13 24.24
N TYR A 339 5.38 -2.13 24.27
CA TYR A 339 4.57 -2.57 25.39
C TYR A 339 3.89 -3.92 25.10
N TYR A 340 3.65 -4.68 26.16
CA TYR A 340 2.94 -5.96 26.15
C TYR A 340 2.13 -6.10 27.46
N PRO A 341 1.11 -6.99 27.52
CA PRO A 341 0.28 -7.16 28.71
C PRO A 341 1.09 -7.63 29.91
N THR A 342 0.79 -7.08 31.08
CA THR A 342 1.39 -7.49 32.36
C THR A 342 0.55 -8.53 33.08
N ASP A 343 -0.75 -8.55 32.81
CA ASP A 343 -1.72 -9.49 33.37
C ASP A 343 -2.77 -9.88 32.32
N LEU A 344 -3.36 -11.06 32.49
CA LEU A 344 -4.26 -11.68 31.52
C LEU A 344 -5.42 -12.37 32.23
N TRP A 345 -6.62 -12.26 31.66
CA TRP A 345 -7.72 -13.16 31.99
C TRP A 345 -7.42 -14.55 31.44
N CYS A 346 -7.60 -15.57 32.25
CA CYS A 346 -7.35 -16.96 31.89
C CYS A 346 -8.54 -17.85 32.27
N LEU A 347 -8.80 -18.84 31.44
CA LEU A 347 -9.77 -19.91 31.68
C LEU A 347 -9.06 -21.20 32.10
N ASN A 348 -9.65 -21.91 33.05
CA ASN A 348 -9.20 -23.25 33.40
C ASN A 348 -9.96 -24.31 32.61
N SER A 349 -9.27 -25.00 31.70
CA SER A 349 -9.86 -26.09 30.90
C SER A 349 -10.29 -27.29 31.75
N ASN A 350 -9.75 -27.40 32.97
CA ASN A 350 -9.94 -28.56 33.85
C ASN A 350 -10.98 -28.31 34.95
N ASN A 351 -11.53 -27.08 35.06
CA ASN A 351 -12.43 -26.71 36.16
C ASN A 351 -13.57 -25.78 35.70
N ASN A 352 -14.52 -26.32 34.91
CA ASN A 352 -15.74 -25.64 34.47
C ASN A 352 -15.54 -24.23 33.85
N GLU A 353 -14.41 -23.98 33.18
CA GLU A 353 -14.12 -22.69 32.54
C GLU A 353 -14.20 -21.50 33.51
N GLN A 354 -13.72 -21.68 34.75
CA GLN A 354 -13.59 -20.57 35.69
C GLN A 354 -12.59 -19.52 35.18
N LEU A 355 -12.99 -18.25 35.21
CA LEU A 355 -12.18 -17.08 34.86
C LEU A 355 -11.37 -16.59 36.07
N GLU A 356 -10.06 -16.47 35.92
CA GLU A 356 -9.16 -15.84 36.89
C GLU A 356 -8.16 -14.91 36.20
N ILE A 357 -7.56 -13.99 36.96
CA ILE A 357 -6.55 -13.06 36.48
C ILE A 357 -5.18 -13.53 36.98
N PHE A 358 -4.22 -13.62 36.07
CA PHE A 358 -2.83 -13.96 36.42
C PHE A 358 -1.86 -12.91 35.88
N ASP A 359 -0.73 -12.75 36.57
CA ASP A 359 0.42 -12.07 36.00
C ASP A 359 0.93 -12.84 34.78
N SER A 360 1.33 -12.11 33.74
CA SER A 360 1.78 -12.68 32.47
C SER A 360 3.02 -13.55 32.63
N ALA A 361 3.98 -13.18 33.49
CA ALA A 361 5.18 -13.99 33.73
C ALA A 361 4.85 -15.24 34.57
N GLU A 362 3.96 -15.12 35.55
CA GLU A 362 3.46 -16.26 36.33
C GLU A 362 2.78 -17.29 35.41
N LEU A 363 1.84 -16.83 34.57
CA LEU A 363 1.14 -17.68 33.60
C LEU A 363 2.11 -18.46 32.71
N LEU A 364 3.09 -17.75 32.16
CA LEU A 364 4.07 -18.29 31.23
C LEU A 364 5.10 -19.22 31.90
N SER A 365 5.33 -19.06 33.21
CA SER A 365 6.31 -19.85 33.96
C SER A 365 5.84 -21.28 34.30
N GLY A 366 4.54 -21.58 34.22
CA GLY A 366 4.05 -22.93 34.49
C GLY A 366 2.55 -23.15 34.48
N LEU A 367 1.72 -22.12 34.65
CA LEU A 367 0.26 -22.31 34.77
C LEU A 367 -0.40 -22.87 33.49
N ILE A 368 0.17 -22.59 32.32
CA ILE A 368 -0.29 -23.19 31.06
C ILE A 368 -0.22 -24.72 31.11
N SER A 369 0.81 -25.29 31.73
CA SER A 369 0.93 -26.75 31.88
C SER A 369 -0.08 -27.35 32.85
N LEU A 370 -0.71 -26.52 33.69
CA LEU A 370 -1.76 -26.90 34.64
C LEU A 370 -3.18 -26.76 34.04
N GLY A 371 -3.30 -26.39 32.77
CA GLY A 371 -4.59 -26.25 32.07
C GLY A 371 -5.16 -24.84 32.00
N TRP A 372 -4.39 -23.82 32.39
CA TRP A 372 -4.81 -22.42 32.24
C TRP A 372 -4.52 -21.88 30.85
N THR A 373 -5.52 -21.27 30.22
CA THR A 373 -5.39 -20.70 28.86
C THR A 373 -5.75 -19.22 28.89
N PRO A 374 -4.89 -18.31 28.39
CA PRO A 374 -5.21 -16.89 28.31
C PRO A 374 -6.37 -16.65 27.34
N VAL A 375 -7.26 -15.72 27.69
CA VAL A 375 -8.42 -15.37 26.87
C VAL A 375 -8.43 -13.91 26.44
N ASP A 376 -8.06 -12.98 27.32
CA ASP A 376 -8.05 -11.54 27.05
C ASP A 376 -7.09 -10.78 27.99
N ILE A 377 -6.89 -9.48 27.74
CA ILE A 377 -6.03 -8.61 28.56
C ILE A 377 -6.64 -8.32 29.94
N GLY A 378 -5.79 -8.33 30.98
CA GLY A 378 -6.20 -8.10 32.36
C GLY A 378 -6.38 -6.62 32.74
N PRO A 379 -6.95 -6.35 33.94
CA PRO A 379 -7.24 -4.99 34.40
C PRO A 379 -6.00 -4.12 34.62
N SER A 380 -4.89 -4.68 35.11
CA SER A 380 -3.66 -3.89 35.35
C SER A 380 -3.06 -3.40 34.03
N THR A 381 -3.14 -4.23 32.99
CA THR A 381 -2.76 -3.89 31.62
C THR A 381 -3.64 -2.77 31.08
N LEU A 382 -4.96 -2.83 31.30
CA LEU A 382 -5.90 -1.80 30.88
C LEU A 382 -5.68 -0.46 31.59
N GLU A 383 -5.40 -0.47 32.89
CA GLU A 383 -5.01 0.74 33.64
C GLU A 383 -3.74 1.37 33.06
N ARG A 384 -2.75 0.54 32.75
CA ARG A 384 -1.52 1.01 32.10
C ARG A 384 -1.79 1.60 30.72
N ILE A 385 -2.62 0.95 29.90
CA ILE A 385 -3.03 1.50 28.60
C ILE A 385 -3.71 2.86 28.81
N SER A 386 -4.71 2.94 29.70
CA SER A 386 -5.43 4.19 30.00
C SER A 386 -4.49 5.34 30.36
N SER A 387 -3.51 5.08 31.23
CA SER A 387 -2.48 6.05 31.62
C SER A 387 -1.61 6.47 30.43
N LEU A 388 -1.13 5.51 29.64
CA LEU A 388 -0.29 5.78 28.47
C LEU A 388 -1.02 6.64 27.43
N LEU A 389 -2.26 6.27 27.09
CA LEU A 389 -3.03 6.88 26.01
C LEU A 389 -3.30 8.38 26.23
N SER A 390 -3.33 8.84 27.49
CA SER A 390 -3.49 10.26 27.82
C SER A 390 -2.39 11.17 27.23
N SER A 391 -1.23 10.61 26.91
CA SER A 391 -0.08 11.34 26.35
C SER A 391 0.01 11.30 24.82
N TYR A 392 -0.79 10.47 24.15
CA TYR A 392 -0.76 10.30 22.70
C TYR A 392 -1.85 11.15 22.04
N LYS A 393 -1.53 11.72 20.86
CA LYS A 393 -2.47 12.51 20.05
C LYS A 393 -3.10 11.70 18.92
N LYS A 394 -2.53 10.54 18.62
CA LYS A 394 -3.05 9.60 17.63
C LYS A 394 -2.93 8.18 18.17
N ILE A 395 -4.00 7.41 18.04
CA ILE A 395 -4.08 6.02 18.48
C ILE A 395 -4.63 5.19 17.32
N LEU A 396 -3.90 4.14 16.94
CA LEU A 396 -4.37 3.14 15.99
C LEU A 396 -4.55 1.82 16.74
N TRP A 397 -5.74 1.22 16.72
CA TRP A 397 -5.98 -0.12 17.22
C TRP A 397 -6.34 -1.07 16.06
N ILE A 398 -5.52 -2.10 15.82
CA ILE A 398 -5.77 -3.12 14.79
C ILE A 398 -5.92 -4.51 15.43
N GLY A 399 -7.06 -5.17 15.17
CA GLY A 399 -7.28 -6.58 15.51
C GLY A 399 -7.67 -6.84 16.98
N PRO A 400 -8.01 -8.09 17.32
CA PRO A 400 -8.55 -8.45 18.64
C PRO A 400 -7.48 -8.48 19.74
N THR A 401 -7.88 -8.16 20.98
CA THR A 401 -7.04 -8.37 22.17
C THR A 401 -7.00 -9.84 22.64
N SER A 402 -7.94 -10.66 22.16
CA SER A 402 -8.15 -12.04 22.61
C SER A 402 -7.14 -13.05 22.04
N PHE A 403 -7.03 -14.19 22.72
CA PHE A 403 -5.95 -15.17 22.50
C PHE A 403 -6.34 -16.48 21.80
N ASP A 404 -7.63 -16.77 21.54
CA ASP A 404 -8.11 -17.85 20.63
C ASP A 404 -9.61 -18.21 20.77
N LEU A 405 -10.32 -17.71 21.79
CA LEU A 405 -11.68 -18.18 22.14
C LEU A 405 -12.82 -17.28 21.61
N THR A 406 -14.03 -17.84 21.60
CA THR A 406 -15.31 -17.26 21.12
C THR A 406 -15.63 -15.90 21.77
N GLU A 407 -16.51 -15.12 21.13
CA GLU A 407 -16.89 -13.74 21.51
C GLU A 407 -17.35 -13.57 22.98
N GLU A 408 -17.69 -14.66 23.66
CA GLU A 408 -18.18 -14.73 25.04
C GLU A 408 -17.19 -14.19 26.08
N PHE A 409 -15.89 -14.15 25.78
CA PHE A 409 -14.83 -13.73 26.73
C PHE A 409 -14.10 -12.44 26.31
N SER A 410 -14.86 -11.43 25.84
CA SER A 410 -14.35 -10.14 25.33
C SER A 410 -14.33 -8.99 26.35
N VAL A 411 -14.13 -9.32 27.64
CA VAL A 411 -14.18 -8.34 28.75
C VAL A 411 -13.11 -7.26 28.60
N GLY A 412 -11.86 -7.65 28.32
CA GLY A 412 -10.75 -6.73 28.15
C GLY A 412 -10.87 -5.89 26.88
N ALA A 413 -11.29 -6.50 25.77
CA ALA A 413 -11.60 -5.79 24.52
C ALA A 413 -12.65 -4.69 24.74
N THR A 414 -13.73 -5.03 25.45
CA THR A 414 -14.84 -4.13 25.78
C THR A 414 -14.36 -2.96 26.66
N GLN A 415 -13.58 -3.24 27.70
CA GLN A 415 -13.00 -2.21 28.56
C GLN A 415 -12.00 -1.32 27.83
N LEU A 416 -11.17 -1.88 26.95
CA LEU A 416 -10.30 -1.09 26.08
C LEU A 416 -11.12 -0.16 25.17
N GLY A 417 -12.23 -0.64 24.64
CA GLY A 417 -13.19 0.17 23.89
C GLY A 417 -13.72 1.36 24.70
N GLN A 418 -14.07 1.15 25.98
CA GLN A 418 -14.49 2.23 26.88
C GLN A 418 -13.39 3.26 27.13
N ILE A 419 -12.15 2.82 27.32
CA ILE A 419 -10.99 3.69 27.54
C ILE A 419 -10.78 4.57 26.29
N LEU A 420 -10.79 3.97 25.10
CA LEU A 420 -10.62 4.68 23.84
C LEU A 420 -11.77 5.65 23.58
N ASN A 421 -13.01 5.25 23.87
CA ASN A 421 -14.16 6.13 23.72
C ASN A 421 -14.01 7.40 24.58
N LYS A 422 -13.62 7.24 25.85
CA LYS A 422 -13.33 8.38 26.75
C LYS A 422 -12.18 9.25 26.23
N ALA A 423 -11.13 8.64 25.69
CA ALA A 423 -9.99 9.37 25.12
C ALA A 423 -10.37 10.19 23.88
N SER A 424 -11.38 9.77 23.11
CA SER A 424 -11.82 10.47 21.90
C SER A 424 -12.30 11.90 22.16
N HIS A 425 -12.83 12.18 23.36
CA HIS A 425 -13.30 13.52 23.74
C HIS A 425 -12.17 14.54 23.93
N ASN A 426 -10.92 14.09 24.06
CA ASN A 426 -9.77 14.95 24.35
C ASN A 426 -8.99 15.41 23.10
N SER A 427 -9.65 15.51 21.93
CA SER A 427 -9.02 15.86 20.65
C SER A 427 -7.93 14.87 20.18
N CYS A 428 -8.01 13.61 20.62
CA CYS A 428 -7.15 12.53 20.15
C CYS A 428 -7.75 11.88 18.90
N ASP A 429 -6.95 11.69 17.85
CA ASP A 429 -7.37 10.98 16.65
C ASP A 429 -7.30 9.46 16.90
N ILE A 430 -8.46 8.79 16.94
CA ILE A 430 -8.56 7.35 17.22
C ILE A 430 -9.03 6.62 15.98
N ILE A 431 -8.25 5.62 15.56
CA ILE A 431 -8.54 4.78 14.40
C ILE A 431 -8.66 3.33 14.86
N LEU A 432 -9.83 2.73 14.63
CA LEU A 432 -10.16 1.35 14.95
C LEU A 432 -10.19 0.51 13.67
N VAL A 433 -9.51 -0.62 13.66
CA VAL A 433 -9.39 -1.47 12.48
C VAL A 433 -9.70 -2.93 12.83
N GLY A 434 -10.65 -3.50 12.09
CA GLY A 434 -11.10 -4.88 12.20
C GLY A 434 -12.38 -5.03 13.01
N GLY A 435 -13.14 -6.09 12.71
CA GLY A 435 -14.47 -6.32 13.28
C GLY A 435 -14.48 -6.37 14.81
N ALA A 436 -13.50 -7.01 15.43
CA ALA A 436 -13.40 -7.10 16.89
C ALA A 436 -13.19 -5.73 17.56
N ALA A 437 -12.26 -4.92 17.05
CA ALA A 437 -12.01 -3.57 17.56
C ALA A 437 -13.22 -2.65 17.35
N CYS A 438 -13.90 -2.77 16.20
CA CYS A 438 -15.10 -1.99 15.90
C CYS A 438 -16.28 -2.40 16.82
N LYS A 439 -16.49 -3.69 17.05
CA LYS A 439 -17.54 -4.21 17.94
C LYS A 439 -17.36 -3.73 19.38
N ALA A 440 -16.13 -3.70 19.89
CA ALA A 440 -15.81 -3.31 21.25
C ALA A 440 -16.27 -1.88 21.62
N VAL A 441 -16.39 -0.97 20.65
CA VAL A 441 -16.78 0.44 20.88
C VAL A 441 -18.25 0.71 20.52
N LYS A 442 -18.86 -0.12 19.66
CA LYS A 442 -20.22 0.12 19.12
C LYS A 442 -21.34 0.04 20.15
N GLY A 443 -21.16 -0.66 21.28
CA GLY A 443 -22.15 -0.70 22.37
C GLY A 443 -22.19 0.57 23.24
N MET A 444 -21.35 1.57 22.95
CA MET A 444 -21.02 2.68 23.85
C MET A 444 -21.04 4.06 23.16
N SER A 445 -21.48 4.12 21.91
CA SER A 445 -21.39 5.33 21.10
C SER A 445 -22.46 6.35 21.48
N ASP A 446 -22.07 7.32 22.29
CA ASP A 446 -22.77 8.60 22.40
C ASP A 446 -22.53 9.43 21.12
N SER A 447 -23.48 10.30 20.78
CA SER A 447 -23.47 11.15 19.57
C SER A 447 -22.25 12.07 19.43
N SER A 448 -21.42 12.19 20.46
CA SER A 448 -20.23 13.04 20.56
C SER A 448 -18.90 12.30 20.31
N SER A 449 -18.92 10.98 20.12
CA SER A 449 -17.72 10.15 19.97
C SER A 449 -17.07 10.35 18.59
N GLN A 450 -15.80 10.77 18.54
CA GLN A 450 -15.07 11.05 17.29
C GLN A 450 -13.95 10.02 17.05
N TYR A 451 -14.33 8.79 16.67
CA TYR A 451 -13.36 7.79 16.20
C TYR A 451 -13.62 7.41 14.74
N THR A 452 -12.56 7.04 14.04
CA THR A 452 -12.61 6.46 12.70
C THR A 452 -12.61 4.94 12.84
N ALA A 453 -13.53 4.23 12.19
CA ALA A 453 -13.61 2.76 12.26
C ALA A 453 -13.68 2.15 10.87
N SER A 454 -12.84 1.15 10.59
CA SER A 454 -12.84 0.35 9.37
C SER A 454 -12.79 -1.14 9.72
N GLU A 455 -13.68 -1.93 9.15
CA GLU A 455 -13.68 -3.39 9.38
C GLU A 455 -12.73 -4.14 8.45
N ASN A 456 -12.15 -3.43 7.48
CA ASN A 456 -11.30 -3.96 6.42
C ASN A 456 -9.86 -4.25 6.89
N GLU A 457 -9.71 -5.02 7.98
CA GLU A 457 -8.41 -5.35 8.59
C GLU A 457 -7.42 -5.94 7.58
N SER A 458 -7.90 -6.83 6.71
CA SER A 458 -7.07 -7.46 5.68
C SER A 458 -6.46 -6.44 4.70
N ILE A 459 -7.21 -5.40 4.36
CA ILE A 459 -6.75 -4.33 3.46
C ILE A 459 -5.74 -3.46 4.16
N VAL A 460 -6.03 -3.05 5.40
CA VAL A 460 -5.11 -2.24 6.20
C VAL A 460 -3.77 -2.96 6.37
N TRP A 461 -3.79 -4.28 6.60
CA TRP A 461 -2.55 -5.06 6.65
C TRP A 461 -1.79 -5.06 5.33
N GLU A 462 -2.45 -5.25 4.19
CA GLU A 462 -1.75 -5.21 2.89
C GLU A 462 -1.22 -3.80 2.57
N PHE A 463 -1.98 -2.77 2.92
CA PHE A 463 -1.56 -1.38 2.78
C PHE A 463 -0.33 -1.06 3.65
N LEU A 464 -0.33 -1.48 4.92
CA LEU A 464 0.80 -1.31 5.83
C LEU A 464 2.03 -2.14 5.45
N LYS A 465 1.92 -3.11 4.53
CA LYS A 465 3.09 -3.76 3.91
C LYS A 465 3.76 -2.89 2.84
N GLY A 466 3.28 -1.66 2.63
CA GLY A 466 3.76 -0.75 1.58
C GLY A 466 3.28 -1.13 0.18
N ARG A 467 2.26 -2.00 0.06
CA ARG A 467 1.74 -2.45 -1.23
C ARG A 467 0.71 -1.47 -1.78
N ILE A 468 0.76 -1.26 -3.09
CA ILE A 468 -0.33 -0.63 -3.82
C ILE A 468 -1.46 -1.64 -3.93
N LEU A 469 -2.66 -1.22 -3.52
CA LEU A 469 -3.84 -2.07 -3.59
C LEU A 469 -4.40 -2.04 -5.03
N PRO A 470 -4.44 -3.18 -5.75
CA PRO A 470 -4.79 -3.20 -7.17
C PRO A 470 -6.13 -2.55 -7.51
N GLY A 471 -7.15 -2.74 -6.67
CA GLY A 471 -8.47 -2.16 -6.88
C GLY A 471 -8.55 -0.65 -6.62
N ILE A 472 -7.61 -0.07 -5.85
CA ILE A 472 -7.47 1.40 -5.74
C ILE A 472 -6.71 1.92 -6.96
N ALA A 473 -5.61 1.26 -7.34
CA ALA A 473 -4.82 1.64 -8.50
C ALA A 473 -5.61 1.61 -9.80
N ALA A 474 -6.57 0.68 -9.92
CA ALA A 474 -7.45 0.57 -11.08
C ALA A 474 -8.41 1.76 -11.24
N LEU A 475 -8.61 2.58 -10.20
CA LEU A 475 -9.48 3.78 -10.23
C LEU A 475 -8.69 5.09 -10.38
N ASP A 476 -7.36 5.01 -10.45
CA ASP A 476 -6.57 6.18 -10.77
C ASP A 476 -6.93 6.64 -12.19
N LYS A 477 -7.22 7.95 -12.38
CA LYS A 477 -7.51 8.55 -13.70
C LYS A 477 -6.45 8.23 -14.76
N SER A 478 -5.31 7.77 -14.29
CA SER A 478 -4.10 7.47 -15.01
C SER A 478 -4.09 6.06 -15.67
N TYR A 479 -5.20 5.31 -15.69
CA TYR A 479 -5.26 3.94 -16.23
C TYR A 479 -6.62 3.57 -16.90
N PRO A 480 -6.67 3.13 -18.18
CA PRO A 480 -5.66 3.23 -19.25
C PRO A 480 -5.82 4.47 -20.15
N TYR A 481 -4.70 5.02 -20.64
CA TYR A 481 -4.68 6.02 -21.70
C TYR A 481 -4.90 5.36 -23.07
N GLN A 482 -6.02 5.62 -23.72
CA GLN A 482 -6.19 5.37 -25.16
C GLN A 482 -5.80 6.64 -25.91
N ILE A 483 -4.67 6.58 -26.60
CA ILE A 483 -4.22 7.65 -27.49
C ILE A 483 -4.48 7.16 -28.91
N PRO A 484 -5.26 7.90 -29.73
CA PRO A 484 -5.42 7.56 -31.13
C PRO A 484 -4.12 7.89 -31.86
N TRP A 485 -3.15 6.98 -31.81
CA TRP A 485 -1.79 7.24 -32.30
C TRP A 485 -1.75 7.63 -33.77
N ASP A 486 -2.68 7.13 -34.59
CA ASP A 486 -2.78 7.46 -36.01
C ASP A 486 -3.27 8.91 -36.27
N ASP A 487 -3.93 9.53 -35.29
CA ASP A 487 -4.28 10.96 -35.33
C ASP A 487 -3.11 11.83 -34.85
N VAL A 488 -2.20 11.25 -34.07
CA VAL A 488 -1.08 11.95 -33.43
C VAL A 488 0.16 11.94 -34.31
N PHE A 489 0.55 10.77 -34.82
CA PHE A 489 1.76 10.59 -35.62
C PHE A 489 1.43 10.18 -37.04
N SER A 490 2.20 10.68 -38.00
CA SER A 490 2.06 10.32 -39.41
C SER A 490 2.38 8.85 -39.70
N ASP A 491 3.29 8.26 -38.93
CA ASP A 491 3.67 6.85 -39.02
C ASP A 491 3.90 6.30 -37.62
N THR A 492 2.94 5.53 -37.12
CA THR A 492 2.94 4.97 -35.76
C THR A 492 3.85 3.76 -35.60
N THR A 493 4.43 3.25 -36.70
CA THR A 493 5.38 2.13 -36.67
C THR A 493 6.81 2.59 -36.37
N GLN A 494 7.08 3.90 -36.47
CA GLN A 494 8.40 4.44 -36.19
C GLN A 494 8.83 4.19 -34.75
N PRO A 495 10.14 4.08 -34.49
CA PRO A 495 10.64 3.92 -33.14
C PRO A 495 10.34 5.18 -32.29
N LEU A 496 10.01 4.95 -31.02
CA LEU A 496 9.59 5.99 -30.07
C LEU A 496 10.73 6.41 -29.16
N PHE A 497 10.89 7.72 -29.01
CA PHE A 497 11.67 8.34 -27.95
C PHE A 497 10.72 9.07 -26.98
N VAL A 498 10.88 8.81 -25.68
CA VAL A 498 10.10 9.44 -24.62
C VAL A 498 10.99 10.29 -23.72
N ASP A 499 10.65 11.58 -23.56
CA ASP A 499 11.30 12.49 -22.61
C ASP A 499 10.37 12.74 -21.42
N ILE A 500 10.83 12.41 -20.21
CA ILE A 500 10.06 12.49 -18.98
C ILE A 500 10.42 13.79 -18.25
N GLY A 501 9.42 14.61 -17.98
CA GLY A 501 9.62 15.97 -17.47
C GLY A 501 10.03 16.93 -18.58
N SER A 502 9.39 16.83 -19.75
CA SER A 502 9.79 17.56 -20.97
C SER A 502 9.70 19.09 -20.87
N GLY A 503 9.09 19.64 -19.82
CA GLY A 503 9.04 21.07 -19.57
C GLY A 503 8.32 21.83 -20.68
N ASN A 504 8.98 22.84 -21.24
CA ASN A 504 8.49 23.63 -22.39
C ASN A 504 8.74 22.95 -23.75
N GLY A 505 9.28 21.72 -23.77
CA GLY A 505 9.42 20.90 -24.97
C GLY A 505 10.52 21.31 -25.96
N LEU A 506 11.31 22.35 -25.72
CA LEU A 506 12.29 22.84 -26.73
C LEU A 506 13.32 21.79 -27.12
N PHE A 507 13.77 20.98 -26.16
CA PHE A 507 14.63 19.83 -26.42
C PHE A 507 13.98 18.88 -27.43
N LEU A 508 12.76 18.41 -27.16
CA LEU A 508 12.05 17.49 -28.04
C LEU A 508 11.71 18.10 -29.40
N PHE A 509 11.42 19.41 -29.48
CA PHE A 509 11.24 20.09 -30.76
C PHE A 509 12.47 20.02 -31.65
N GLN A 510 13.65 20.28 -31.07
CA GLN A 510 14.88 20.24 -31.82
C GLN A 510 15.28 18.79 -32.17
N MET A 511 15.02 17.84 -31.27
CA MET A 511 15.19 16.41 -31.56
C MET A 511 14.29 15.97 -32.72
N ALA A 512 12.99 16.26 -32.67
CA ALA A 512 12.03 15.92 -33.72
C ALA A 512 12.34 16.59 -35.08
N ARG A 513 13.06 17.71 -35.07
CA ARG A 513 13.57 18.36 -36.29
C ARG A 513 14.79 17.66 -36.87
N ASN A 514 15.67 17.14 -36.02
CA ASN A 514 16.93 16.54 -36.44
C ASN A 514 16.77 15.07 -36.88
N TRP A 515 15.74 14.37 -36.39
CA TRP A 515 15.52 12.95 -36.67
C TRP A 515 14.07 12.66 -37.06
N GLU A 516 13.73 12.83 -38.35
CA GLU A 516 12.35 12.66 -38.84
C GLU A 516 11.86 11.20 -38.90
N GLY A 517 12.77 10.23 -38.81
CA GLY A 517 12.45 8.79 -38.78
C GLY A 517 12.15 8.23 -37.38
N LEU A 518 11.94 9.10 -36.39
CA LEU A 518 11.58 8.75 -35.02
C LEU A 518 10.35 9.55 -34.60
N ASN A 519 9.55 8.96 -33.74
CA ASN A 519 8.48 9.66 -33.03
C ASN A 519 8.95 10.09 -31.64
N PHE A 520 8.51 11.27 -31.21
CA PHE A 520 8.92 11.93 -29.99
C PHE A 520 7.71 12.19 -29.11
N LEU A 521 7.77 11.74 -27.86
CA LEU A 521 6.70 11.93 -26.88
C LEU A 521 7.24 12.61 -25.62
N GLY A 522 6.72 13.79 -25.33
CA GLY A 522 6.98 14.50 -24.08
C GLY A 522 5.93 14.19 -23.03
N LEU A 523 6.34 13.70 -21.86
CA LEU A 523 5.48 13.52 -20.70
C LEU A 523 5.77 14.62 -19.69
N GLU A 524 4.78 15.45 -19.37
CA GLU A 524 4.95 16.61 -18.48
C GLU A 524 3.77 16.70 -17.51
N MET A 525 4.03 17.00 -16.24
CA MET A 525 2.98 17.06 -15.22
C MET A 525 2.27 18.43 -15.22
N ASN A 526 2.94 19.48 -15.69
CA ASN A 526 2.37 20.82 -15.80
C ASN A 526 1.53 20.98 -17.08
N GLU A 527 0.21 20.83 -16.94
CA GLU A 527 -0.75 20.95 -18.03
C GLU A 527 -0.63 22.25 -18.83
N LYS A 528 -0.29 23.38 -18.19
CA LYS A 528 -0.12 24.67 -18.87
C LYS A 528 1.06 24.66 -19.84
N LEU A 529 2.12 23.93 -19.52
CA LEU A 529 3.26 23.77 -20.42
C LEU A 529 2.88 22.87 -21.59
N VAL A 530 2.20 21.75 -21.34
CA VAL A 530 1.74 20.84 -22.38
C VAL A 530 0.83 21.53 -23.39
N VAL A 531 -0.14 22.33 -22.93
CA VAL A 531 -1.03 23.08 -23.82
C VAL A 531 -0.24 24.00 -24.76
N ARG A 532 0.80 24.68 -24.26
CA ARG A 532 1.69 25.52 -25.09
C ARG A 532 2.46 24.68 -26.10
N CYS A 533 3.08 23.59 -25.65
CA CYS A 533 3.82 22.69 -26.54
C CYS A 533 2.92 22.14 -27.67
N LEU A 534 1.67 21.77 -27.37
CA LEU A 534 0.71 21.30 -28.38
C LEU A 534 0.32 22.41 -29.37
N GLN A 535 0.17 23.67 -28.92
CA GLN A 535 -0.04 24.81 -29.81
C GLN A 535 1.17 25.04 -30.73
N ASP A 536 2.38 24.90 -30.20
CA ASP A 536 3.62 25.02 -30.98
C ASP A 536 3.76 23.87 -31.99
N VAL A 537 3.37 22.64 -31.62
CA VAL A 537 3.40 21.45 -32.50
C VAL A 537 2.44 21.66 -33.67
N ALA A 538 1.22 22.12 -33.37
CA ALA A 538 0.20 22.43 -34.38
C ALA A 538 0.68 23.55 -35.32
N SER A 539 1.25 24.62 -34.76
CA SER A 539 1.75 25.77 -35.54
C SER A 539 2.94 25.40 -36.43
N ALA A 540 3.81 24.50 -35.97
CA ALA A 540 4.95 23.99 -36.72
C ALA A 540 4.58 22.87 -37.71
N GLY A 541 3.33 22.39 -37.69
CA GLY A 541 2.87 21.27 -38.53
C GLY A 541 3.61 19.95 -38.27
N LYS A 542 4.16 19.75 -37.07
CA LYS A 542 4.96 18.56 -36.74
C LYS A 542 4.04 17.37 -36.44
N ARG A 543 4.28 16.25 -37.14
CA ARG A 543 3.54 14.99 -36.98
C ARG A 543 4.40 13.81 -36.54
N ASN A 544 5.59 14.09 -36.02
CA ASN A 544 6.45 13.12 -35.34
C ASN A 544 6.73 13.55 -33.88
N LEU A 545 6.00 14.54 -33.36
CA LEU A 545 6.19 15.08 -32.01
C LEU A 545 4.85 15.30 -31.33
N TYR A 546 4.72 14.84 -30.09
CA TYR A 546 3.51 15.03 -29.28
C TYR A 546 3.83 15.21 -27.80
N PHE A 547 2.91 15.84 -27.06
CA PHE A 547 3.06 16.10 -25.63
C PHE A 547 1.81 15.70 -24.86
N LEU A 548 2.00 15.14 -23.66
CA LEU A 548 0.93 14.69 -22.78
C LEU A 548 1.08 15.25 -21.37
N SER A 549 -0.04 15.77 -20.84
CA SER A 549 -0.16 16.17 -19.44
C SER A 549 -0.37 14.92 -18.59
N THR A 550 0.65 14.48 -17.88
CA THR A 550 0.62 13.22 -17.15
C THR A 550 1.70 13.09 -16.08
N ASN A 551 1.45 12.22 -15.09
CA ASN A 551 2.48 11.78 -14.15
C ASN A 551 3.13 10.49 -14.68
N ALA A 552 4.28 10.63 -15.33
CA ALA A 552 4.98 9.50 -15.94
C ALA A 552 5.24 8.34 -14.94
N THR A 553 5.43 8.61 -13.64
CA THR A 553 5.67 7.55 -12.66
C THR A 553 4.52 6.54 -12.58
N SER A 554 3.27 6.97 -12.74
CA SER A 554 2.10 6.08 -12.73
C SER A 554 1.60 5.72 -14.13
N THR A 555 1.81 6.57 -15.14
CA THR A 555 1.16 6.42 -16.45
C THR A 555 2.05 5.88 -17.55
N PHE A 556 3.38 5.93 -17.39
CA PHE A 556 4.34 5.56 -18.44
C PHE A 556 4.02 4.19 -19.03
N ARG A 557 3.78 3.19 -18.16
CA ARG A 557 3.46 1.83 -18.61
C ARG A 557 2.23 1.82 -19.52
N SER A 558 1.12 2.41 -19.07
CA SER A 558 -0.13 2.39 -19.83
C SER A 558 -0.01 3.13 -21.15
N ILE A 559 0.60 4.33 -21.14
CA ILE A 559 0.78 5.15 -22.34
C ILE A 559 1.67 4.44 -23.34
N VAL A 560 2.86 4.01 -22.93
CA VAL A 560 3.83 3.45 -23.87
C VAL A 560 3.43 2.05 -24.33
N SER A 561 2.73 1.27 -23.50
CA SER A 561 2.23 -0.05 -23.92
C SER A 561 1.15 -0.01 -25.02
N SER A 562 0.50 1.14 -25.22
CA SER A 562 -0.50 1.30 -26.29
C SER A 562 0.11 1.79 -27.60
N TYR A 563 1.38 2.21 -27.60
CA TYR A 563 2.06 2.68 -28.80
C TYR A 563 2.42 1.50 -29.73
N PRO A 564 2.11 1.57 -31.05
CA PRO A 564 2.32 0.43 -31.95
C PRO A 564 3.79 0.08 -32.25
N GLY A 565 4.67 1.09 -32.29
CA GLY A 565 6.10 0.91 -32.56
C GLY A 565 6.92 0.54 -31.31
N GLN A 566 8.25 0.54 -31.44
CA GLN A 566 9.17 0.12 -30.37
C GLN A 566 9.69 1.31 -29.57
N LEU A 567 9.71 1.20 -28.24
CA LEU A 567 10.38 2.18 -27.37
C LEU A 567 11.90 1.98 -27.45
N THR A 568 12.63 3.01 -27.89
CA THR A 568 14.06 2.92 -28.18
C THR A 568 14.95 3.75 -27.27
N LEU A 569 14.44 4.87 -26.79
CA LEU A 569 15.15 5.78 -25.91
C LEU A 569 14.16 6.33 -24.88
N VAL A 570 14.63 6.49 -23.65
CA VAL A 570 13.93 7.26 -22.60
C VAL A 570 14.92 8.27 -22.03
N SER A 571 14.53 9.53 -21.90
CA SER A 571 15.34 10.54 -21.22
C SER A 571 14.66 11.07 -19.97
N ILE A 572 15.47 11.31 -18.94
CA ILE A 572 15.08 12.01 -17.72
C ILE A 572 16.13 13.07 -17.47
N GLN A 573 15.77 14.32 -17.74
CA GLN A 573 16.69 15.44 -17.76
C GLN A 573 16.34 16.44 -16.66
N CYS A 574 17.21 16.53 -15.65
CA CYS A 574 17.07 17.45 -14.52
C CYS A 574 15.67 17.37 -13.88
N PRO A 575 15.23 16.17 -13.45
CA PRO A 575 13.87 15.95 -12.97
C PRO A 575 13.57 16.87 -11.79
N ASN A 576 12.43 17.53 -11.82
CA ASN A 576 12.13 18.58 -10.87
C ASN A 576 10.80 18.35 -10.14
N PRO A 577 10.82 18.10 -8.82
CA PRO A 577 9.62 18.14 -8.00
C PRO A 577 9.67 19.17 -6.85
N ASP A 578 10.77 19.90 -6.64
CA ASP A 578 10.81 21.14 -5.82
C ASP A 578 12.22 21.78 -5.93
N PHE A 579 12.33 23.05 -6.35
CA PHE A 579 13.63 23.69 -6.59
C PHE A 579 14.45 23.88 -5.31
N ASN A 580 13.80 23.89 -4.14
CA ASN A 580 14.41 24.33 -2.88
C ASN A 580 15.11 23.22 -2.09
N LYS A 581 15.02 21.94 -2.49
CA LYS A 581 15.61 20.81 -1.74
C LYS A 581 16.19 19.75 -2.68
N GLU A 582 17.52 19.63 -2.70
CA GLU A 582 18.26 18.68 -3.56
C GLU A 582 17.78 17.23 -3.42
N GLN A 583 17.52 16.80 -2.19
CA GLN A 583 16.98 15.47 -1.84
C GLN A 583 15.60 15.14 -2.44
N ASN A 584 14.85 16.15 -2.90
CA ASN A 584 13.56 15.92 -3.54
C ASN A 584 13.72 15.61 -5.03
N ARG A 585 14.81 16.05 -5.68
CA ARG A 585 14.92 16.08 -7.15
C ARG A 585 14.92 14.71 -7.83
N TRP A 586 15.47 13.68 -7.20
CA TRP A 586 15.46 12.31 -7.74
C TRP A 586 14.15 11.54 -7.47
N ARG A 587 13.17 12.11 -6.75
CA ARG A 587 11.90 11.44 -6.39
C ARG A 587 11.01 11.04 -7.56
N MET A 588 11.31 11.52 -8.78
CA MET A 588 10.61 11.14 -10.01
C MET A 588 10.94 9.70 -10.45
N VAL A 589 12.19 9.26 -10.24
CA VAL A 589 12.66 7.92 -10.61
C VAL A 589 12.31 6.95 -9.50
N ARG A 590 11.06 6.48 -9.51
CA ARG A 590 10.56 5.46 -8.58
C ARG A 590 10.62 4.08 -9.21
N ARG A 591 10.63 3.05 -8.36
CA ARG A 591 10.58 1.64 -8.75
C ARG A 591 9.57 1.33 -9.86
N MET A 592 8.34 1.86 -9.78
CA MET A 592 7.32 1.63 -10.81
C MET A 592 7.72 2.14 -12.18
N LEU A 593 8.25 3.37 -12.24
CA LEU A 593 8.73 3.96 -13.49
C LEU A 593 9.90 3.16 -14.04
N VAL A 594 10.86 2.80 -13.18
CA VAL A 594 12.02 2.00 -13.54
C VAL A 594 11.59 0.65 -14.11
N GLU A 595 10.70 -0.07 -13.42
CA GLU A 595 10.21 -1.37 -13.87
C GLU A 595 9.39 -1.24 -15.17
N ALA A 596 8.63 -0.17 -15.35
CA ALA A 596 7.89 0.09 -16.59
C ALA A 596 8.83 0.38 -17.77
N VAL A 597 9.83 1.25 -17.58
CA VAL A 597 10.85 1.54 -18.60
C VAL A 597 11.64 0.28 -18.91
N ALA A 598 12.15 -0.43 -17.90
CA ALA A 598 12.92 -1.64 -18.10
C ALA A 598 12.13 -2.72 -18.84
N ASP A 599 10.85 -2.93 -18.51
CA ASP A 599 10.02 -3.94 -19.16
C ASP A 599 9.68 -3.56 -20.63
N LEU A 600 9.39 -2.29 -20.91
CA LEU A 600 8.90 -1.84 -22.23
C LEU A 600 9.98 -1.40 -23.22
N LEU A 601 11.16 -1.01 -22.74
CA LEU A 601 12.28 -0.61 -23.59
C LEU A 601 12.73 -1.80 -24.44
N GLN A 602 13.01 -1.61 -25.72
CA GLN A 602 13.53 -2.68 -26.57
C GLN A 602 14.94 -3.13 -26.14
N VAL A 603 15.36 -4.33 -26.52
CA VAL A 603 16.75 -4.77 -26.35
C VAL A 603 17.69 -3.82 -27.09
N ASN A 604 18.80 -3.43 -26.47
CA ASN A 604 19.69 -2.35 -26.91
C ASN A 604 19.10 -0.93 -26.90
N GLY A 605 17.85 -0.76 -26.46
CA GLY A 605 17.30 0.55 -26.16
C GLY A 605 18.07 1.24 -25.03
N LYS A 606 18.04 2.57 -25.02
CA LYS A 606 18.86 3.40 -24.14
C LYS A 606 18.03 4.20 -23.14
N ILE A 607 18.64 4.51 -22.00
CA ILE A 607 18.08 5.41 -20.98
C ILE A 607 19.11 6.49 -20.72
N TYR A 608 18.75 7.73 -21.02
CA TYR A 608 19.59 8.90 -20.82
C TYR A 608 19.19 9.64 -19.54
N LEU A 609 20.12 9.75 -18.61
CA LEU A 609 19.94 10.46 -17.35
C LEU A 609 20.86 11.67 -17.32
N GLN A 610 20.34 12.83 -16.93
CA GLN A 610 21.10 14.07 -16.85
C GLN A 610 20.70 14.89 -15.61
N SER A 611 21.67 15.47 -14.90
CA SER A 611 21.41 16.42 -13.79
C SER A 611 22.57 17.40 -13.61
N ASP A 612 22.27 18.61 -13.10
CA ASP A 612 23.25 19.58 -12.62
C ASP A 612 23.77 19.25 -11.21
N VAL A 613 23.22 18.21 -10.56
CA VAL A 613 23.60 17.75 -9.23
C VAL A 613 24.04 16.29 -9.31
N GLU A 614 25.30 16.02 -8.96
CA GLU A 614 25.91 14.68 -9.07
C GLU A 614 25.18 13.62 -8.26
N SER A 615 24.83 13.94 -7.01
CA SER A 615 24.11 13.02 -6.11
C SER A 615 22.73 12.64 -6.64
N VAL A 616 22.05 13.56 -7.35
CA VAL A 616 20.75 13.31 -7.99
C VAL A 616 20.92 12.35 -9.16
N LEU A 617 21.94 12.55 -10.00
CA LEU A 617 22.24 11.61 -11.10
C LEU A 617 22.56 10.21 -10.56
N LEU A 618 23.45 10.12 -9.56
CA LEU A 618 23.83 8.84 -8.95
C LEU A 618 22.61 8.14 -8.33
N GLY A 619 21.74 8.88 -7.65
CA GLY A 619 20.48 8.34 -7.11
C GLY A 619 19.55 7.80 -8.19
N MET A 620 19.38 8.52 -9.31
CA MET A 620 18.59 8.01 -10.45
C MET A 620 19.20 6.74 -11.03
N LYS A 621 20.51 6.73 -11.25
CA LYS A 621 21.25 5.59 -11.78
C LYS A 621 21.08 4.36 -10.88
N GLU A 622 21.25 4.52 -9.58
CA GLU A 622 21.09 3.43 -8.61
C GLU A 622 19.68 2.84 -8.66
N GLN A 623 18.63 3.67 -8.71
CA GLN A 623 17.25 3.20 -8.84
C GLN A 623 17.05 2.35 -10.10
N PHE A 624 17.58 2.77 -11.25
CA PHE A 624 17.51 2.00 -12.49
C PHE A 624 18.25 0.67 -12.41
N ILE A 625 19.43 0.64 -11.80
CA ILE A 625 20.20 -0.61 -11.64
C ILE A 625 19.51 -1.56 -10.65
N SER A 626 19.08 -1.07 -9.48
CA SER A 626 18.46 -1.88 -8.43
C SER A 626 17.08 -2.43 -8.83
N HIS A 627 16.30 -1.68 -9.59
CA HIS A 627 14.93 -2.07 -9.96
C HIS A 627 14.76 -2.47 -11.43
N GLY A 628 15.81 -2.39 -12.25
CA GLY A 628 15.82 -2.82 -13.65
C GLY A 628 15.80 -4.34 -13.86
N LYS A 629 15.58 -5.14 -12.81
CA LYS A 629 15.49 -6.62 -12.85
C LYS A 629 16.69 -7.32 -13.53
N GLY A 630 17.87 -6.73 -13.44
CA GLY A 630 19.08 -7.24 -14.11
C GLY A 630 19.10 -7.07 -15.63
N GLN A 631 18.14 -6.34 -16.21
CA GLN A 631 18.02 -6.10 -17.65
C GLN A 631 18.74 -4.83 -18.11
N LEU A 632 19.29 -4.03 -17.20
CA LEU A 632 19.92 -2.74 -17.51
C LEU A 632 21.38 -2.74 -17.10
N VAL A 633 22.24 -2.28 -18.00
CA VAL A 633 23.68 -2.09 -17.76
C VAL A 633 24.08 -0.64 -18.04
N VAL A 634 25.15 -0.19 -17.39
CA VAL A 634 25.74 1.12 -17.66
C VAL A 634 26.48 1.06 -19.01
N ASP A 635 26.08 1.92 -19.95
CA ASP A 635 26.67 2.03 -21.29
C ASP A 635 27.79 3.10 -21.30
N SER A 636 27.52 4.26 -20.69
CA SER A 636 28.50 5.32 -20.46
C SER A 636 28.14 6.13 -19.21
N ASP A 637 29.13 6.73 -18.55
CA ASP A 637 28.95 7.36 -17.23
C ASP A 637 29.84 8.59 -17.02
N GLY A 638 29.39 9.55 -16.21
CA GLY A 638 30.17 10.67 -15.71
C GLY A 638 30.07 11.98 -16.51
N ARG A 639 31.19 12.69 -16.67
CA ARG A 639 31.30 13.95 -17.44
C ARG A 639 31.37 13.68 -18.95
N MET A 640 30.34 13.02 -19.46
CA MET A 640 30.15 12.82 -20.90
C MET A 640 29.63 14.11 -21.55
N GLU A 641 30.04 14.39 -22.80
CA GLU A 641 29.43 15.44 -23.62
C GLU A 641 27.97 15.08 -23.97
N ASN A 642 27.12 16.08 -24.23
CA ASN A 642 25.73 15.82 -24.59
C ASN A 642 25.68 14.98 -25.89
N PRO A 643 25.22 13.71 -25.84
CA PRO A 643 25.36 12.78 -26.97
C PRO A 643 24.43 13.11 -28.14
N PHE A 644 23.46 14.01 -27.92
CA PHE A 644 22.49 14.40 -28.94
C PHE A 644 22.90 15.69 -29.67
N GLY A 645 23.86 16.47 -29.13
CA GLY A 645 24.15 17.80 -29.65
C GLY A 645 22.95 18.78 -29.54
N VAL A 646 21.92 18.43 -28.76
CA VAL A 646 20.73 19.22 -28.50
C VAL A 646 20.65 19.50 -27.00
N VAL A 647 20.73 20.77 -26.64
CA VAL A 647 20.84 21.23 -25.25
C VAL A 647 19.44 21.53 -24.70
N SER A 648 19.07 20.95 -23.56
CA SER A 648 17.81 21.30 -22.89
C SER A 648 17.84 22.72 -22.32
N ASP A 649 16.67 23.30 -22.01
CA ASP A 649 16.63 24.66 -21.44
C ASP A 649 17.33 24.81 -20.12
N TRP A 650 17.13 23.83 -19.24
CA TRP A 650 17.82 23.81 -17.96
C TRP A 650 19.32 23.70 -18.17
N GLU A 651 19.76 22.82 -19.06
CA GLU A 651 21.17 22.67 -19.40
C GLU A 651 21.77 23.96 -19.96
N ARG A 652 21.06 24.69 -20.83
CA ARG A 652 21.50 26.04 -21.28
C ARG A 652 21.72 26.98 -20.10
N HIS A 653 20.78 27.02 -19.16
CA HIS A 653 20.91 27.85 -17.96
C HIS A 653 22.10 27.44 -17.09
N VAL A 654 22.30 26.14 -16.88
CA VAL A 654 23.39 25.60 -16.05
C VAL A 654 24.76 25.87 -16.70
N LEU A 655 24.88 25.68 -18.01
CA LEU A 655 26.10 25.95 -18.75
C LEU A 655 26.43 27.46 -18.79
N ALA A 656 25.42 28.32 -18.95
CA ALA A 656 25.62 29.78 -18.98
C ALA A 656 26.18 30.33 -17.66
N ARG A 657 25.89 29.69 -16.52
CA ARG A 657 26.45 30.04 -15.21
C ARG A 657 27.76 29.30 -14.87
N GLY A 658 28.33 28.54 -15.80
CA GLY A 658 29.60 27.82 -15.62
C GLY A 658 29.51 26.60 -14.70
N ALA A 659 28.31 26.08 -14.43
CA ALA A 659 28.12 24.91 -13.58
C ALA A 659 28.24 23.59 -14.38
N PRO A 660 28.71 22.50 -13.74
CA PRO A 660 28.88 21.22 -14.43
C PRO A 660 27.53 20.54 -14.71
N MET A 661 27.52 19.69 -15.74
CA MET A 661 26.43 18.79 -16.05
C MET A 661 26.93 17.34 -15.96
N TYR A 662 26.20 16.52 -15.24
CA TYR A 662 26.49 15.11 -15.05
C TYR A 662 25.52 14.27 -15.88
N ARG A 663 26.04 13.23 -16.56
CA ARG A 663 25.25 12.40 -17.48
C ARG A 663 25.57 10.92 -17.32
N THR A 664 24.57 10.08 -17.52
CA THR A 664 24.74 8.63 -17.58
C THR A 664 23.85 8.08 -18.69
N MET A 665 24.38 7.14 -19.48
CA MET A 665 23.62 6.33 -20.40
C MET A 665 23.54 4.90 -19.87
N LEU A 666 22.33 4.36 -19.77
CA LEU A 666 22.10 2.94 -19.54
C LEU A 666 21.60 2.30 -20.83
N ARG A 667 21.82 1.00 -20.97
CA ARG A 667 21.35 0.20 -22.10
C ARG A 667 20.66 -1.05 -21.60
N LYS A 668 19.58 -1.45 -22.27
CA LYS A 668 18.90 -2.71 -22.01
C LYS A 668 19.66 -3.88 -22.66
N VAL A 669 19.92 -4.93 -21.88
CA VAL A 669 20.56 -6.18 -22.32
C VAL A 669 19.55 -7.29 -22.55
#